data_AF-A0A8C1RD52-F1
#
_entry.id   AF-A0A8C1RD52-F1
#
_cell.length_a   1.000
_cell.length_b   1.000
_cell.length_c   1.000
_cell.angle_alpha   90.00
_cell.angle_beta   90.00
_cell.angle_gamma   90.00
#
_symmetry.space_group_name_H-M   'P 1'
#
loop_
_entity.id
_entity.type
_entity.pdbx_description
1 polymer ?
#
loop_
_entity_poly.entity_id
_entity_poly.type
_entity_poly.pdbx_seq_one_letter_code
_entity_poly.pdbx_strand_id
1 'polypeptide(L)'
;MDSSTLHSLLFLLFTFLSYVIAGMDSCYDEEGIPSRCLPKFENAAFSHTVIVSNVCGIPPEDYCMQTGSTRSCHFCDALDLELNHNATYLTDFHTDEEPTWWQSQSMFYGVQYPNSVNITLHLGKAFEITYVRLKFYTSRPESFAIYKRTEENGTWQPYQYYSASCHKMYGRDNKGFIRPGENERTALCTDEFSDISPLTGGNVAFSTLEGRPSAYNFDQSPVLQDWVTATDILISLDRLNTFGDEFFKDPKVLRSYFYAVSDFSVGGRCKCNGHASDCFTNEEGRLVCACEHNTAGVDCQHCAPFYQDRPWARATADSANQCVRCNCNGLADECVFDAEQYRSTGSGGRCVGCRENTAGPHCERCKENFFRSLPQQTCQKCNCNAVGSVSLQCNAEGVCMCRPGVSGVKCDICKSGFHSLGPSGCRLCECDSRGSVGVCSAEDGRCHCKTNVEGQSCNRCKPGSFNLQLENPDGCKKCFCFGHSLACSSSNQYMAINITSDFLEGDLSNIYTTQSHVSNHYLCFLVSRLTEKSVNPSVAQFEFLRMLYNLTALHINTSQLSRVSLESAVRTNYDMVSHASWVEECSCPRGFTGQFCEHCATGFTRETPNGGPLSPCVPCNCNQHGTCHPETGVCDCRDFTTGHYCELCEDGYYGNALTGSPGDCLPCPCPDHTTCAQVPETGDVVCTNCPTGQRGVRCELCEDGFYGNPLGWGDKVQPCVMCECNGNVDPNAVGVCDHMTGRCLKCLGHTTGDHCEKCRSGYYGNALANELKPERKCKPCACNVAGTSGSPDCHPDTGKCVCLSHVTGRDCGQCETGYFNLQPGLGCEMCNCNPIGSSSSACHPITGQCMCRTGVEGLSCDTCRMGFFGFSSRGCRACNCDPMGSTLMQCHDNGTCSCRHGFVGYKCDKCELNYYQNRLTHQCEECPVCYSLIRDQASKLKARLWELETLLSSYDCNRYSRHYRGRQQHRHQHNGLDNHIQKDQVEDYLPNALEDLLAIQGEKSLTFPLPR
;
A
#
# COMPACT_ATOMS: atom_id res chain seq x y z
N MET A 1 -56.90 -3.26 -11.60
CA MET A 1 -55.63 -2.55 -11.38
C MET A 1 -55.26 -1.93 -12.71
N ASP A 2 -55.30 -0.61 -12.78
CA ASP A 2 -55.36 0.16 -14.03
C ASP A 2 -54.01 0.24 -14.76
N SER A 3 -54.06 0.14 -16.10
CA SER A 3 -52.91 0.21 -17.03
C SER A 3 -52.06 1.48 -16.89
N SER A 4 -52.61 2.52 -16.24
CA SER A 4 -51.98 3.82 -15.99
C SER A 4 -50.92 3.75 -14.89
N THR A 5 -51.09 2.89 -13.88
CA THR A 5 -50.11 2.77 -12.78
C THR A 5 -48.89 1.95 -13.19
N LEU A 6 -49.07 0.99 -14.10
CA LEU A 6 -47.96 0.19 -14.65
C LEU A 6 -47.05 1.02 -15.56
N HIS A 7 -47.59 1.95 -16.34
CA HIS A 7 -46.79 2.87 -17.16
C HIS A 7 -46.03 3.89 -16.32
N SER A 8 -46.64 4.44 -15.26
CA SER A 8 -45.91 5.35 -14.35
C SER A 8 -44.84 4.62 -13.55
N LEU A 9 -45.05 3.37 -13.13
CA LEU A 9 -44.02 2.57 -12.48
C LEU A 9 -42.89 2.17 -13.43
N LEU A 10 -43.18 1.81 -14.69
CA LEU A 10 -42.14 1.53 -15.68
C LEU A 10 -41.36 2.80 -16.06
N PHE A 11 -42.01 3.96 -16.16
CA PHE A 11 -41.34 5.22 -16.45
C PHE A 11 -40.47 5.66 -15.28
N LEU A 12 -40.95 5.50 -14.03
CA LEU A 12 -40.17 5.75 -12.82
C LEU A 12 -39.00 4.77 -12.67
N LEU A 13 -39.19 3.48 -13.00
CA LEU A 13 -38.11 2.48 -13.01
C LEU A 13 -37.10 2.74 -14.12
N PHE A 14 -37.52 3.17 -15.32
CA PHE A 14 -36.61 3.57 -16.38
C PHE A 14 -35.86 4.84 -16.01
N THR A 15 -36.51 5.86 -15.43
CA THR A 15 -35.82 7.06 -14.97
C THR A 15 -34.89 6.80 -13.79
N PHE A 16 -35.25 5.89 -12.87
CA PHE A 16 -34.37 5.47 -11.76
C PHE A 16 -33.21 4.57 -12.24
N LEU A 17 -33.42 3.67 -13.21
CA LEU A 17 -32.31 2.92 -13.83
C LEU A 17 -31.39 3.85 -14.63
N SER A 18 -31.93 4.84 -15.34
CA SER A 18 -31.12 5.86 -16.02
C SER A 18 -30.33 6.73 -15.04
N TYR A 19 -30.93 7.12 -13.90
CA TYR A 19 -30.26 7.94 -12.88
C TYR A 19 -29.14 7.20 -12.14
N VAL A 20 -29.21 5.87 -12.02
CA VAL A 20 -28.17 5.07 -11.35
C VAL A 20 -27.02 4.70 -12.30
N ILE A 21 -27.26 4.70 -13.62
CA ILE A 21 -26.23 4.39 -14.63
C ILE A 21 -25.46 5.66 -15.08
N ALA A 22 -26.02 6.86 -14.94
CA ALA A 22 -25.44 8.10 -15.50
C ALA A 22 -24.39 8.83 -14.64
N GLY A 23 -24.06 8.34 -13.43
CA GLY A 23 -23.23 9.11 -12.49
C GLY A 23 -21.71 9.03 -12.65
N MET A 24 -21.17 8.13 -13.49
CA MET A 24 -19.70 7.89 -13.57
C MET A 24 -19.14 7.68 -14.99
N ASP A 25 -19.98 7.59 -16.04
CA ASP A 25 -19.55 7.33 -17.42
C ASP A 25 -19.26 8.62 -18.23
N SER A 26 -19.58 9.81 -17.70
CA SER A 26 -19.35 11.11 -18.36
C SER A 26 -18.26 11.90 -17.65
N CYS A 27 -17.38 12.57 -18.42
CA CYS A 27 -16.37 13.51 -17.92
C CYS A 27 -16.94 14.91 -17.59
N TYR A 28 -18.24 15.09 -17.79
CA TYR A 28 -18.95 16.32 -17.51
C TYR A 28 -20.23 15.97 -16.76
N ASP A 29 -20.54 16.74 -15.72
CA ASP A 29 -21.82 16.62 -15.00
C ASP A 29 -23.00 17.12 -15.84
N GLU A 30 -24.22 17.02 -15.30
CA GLU A 30 -25.45 17.42 -16.02
C GLU A 30 -25.49 18.93 -16.37
N GLU A 31 -24.67 19.74 -15.70
CA GLU A 31 -24.53 21.18 -15.93
C GLU A 31 -23.39 21.52 -16.92
N GLY A 32 -22.66 20.51 -17.38
CA GLY A 32 -21.53 20.65 -18.30
C GLY A 32 -20.23 21.09 -17.62
N ILE A 33 -20.14 20.98 -16.30
CA ILE A 33 -18.92 21.25 -15.54
C ILE A 33 -18.03 19.99 -15.58
N PRO A 34 -16.72 20.15 -15.88
CA PRO A 34 -15.78 19.03 -15.87
C PRO A 34 -15.73 18.33 -14.51
N SER A 35 -15.81 17.01 -14.51
CA SER A 35 -15.73 16.15 -13.32
C SER A 35 -14.82 14.94 -13.60
N ARG A 36 -14.25 14.31 -12.56
CA ARG A 36 -13.39 13.13 -12.76
C ARG A 36 -14.17 11.99 -13.40
N CYS A 37 -13.63 11.45 -14.49
CA CYS A 37 -14.16 10.26 -15.18
C CYS A 37 -13.09 9.17 -15.26
N LEU A 38 -13.50 7.91 -15.11
CA LEU A 38 -12.61 6.76 -15.13
C LEU A 38 -13.13 5.71 -16.10
N PRO A 39 -12.26 5.00 -16.84
CA PRO A 39 -12.68 3.87 -17.65
C PRO A 39 -13.31 2.76 -16.82
N LYS A 40 -14.11 1.94 -17.48
CA LYS A 40 -14.77 0.77 -16.86
C LYS A 40 -13.72 -0.18 -16.28
N PHE A 41 -14.10 -0.83 -15.18
CA PHE A 41 -13.27 -1.86 -14.57
C PHE A 41 -13.48 -3.17 -15.34
N GLU A 42 -12.39 -3.81 -15.75
CA GLU A 42 -12.42 -5.00 -16.60
C GLU A 42 -11.35 -6.01 -16.22
N ASN A 43 -11.48 -7.24 -16.74
CA ASN A 43 -10.40 -8.20 -16.76
C ASN A 43 -9.51 -7.90 -17.99
N ALA A 44 -8.42 -7.18 -17.77
CA ALA A 44 -7.50 -6.75 -18.83
C ALA A 44 -6.75 -7.92 -19.50
N ALA A 45 -6.75 -9.11 -18.88
CA ALA A 45 -6.17 -10.31 -19.48
C ALA A 45 -7.12 -11.01 -20.46
N PHE A 46 -8.44 -10.78 -20.34
CA PHE A 46 -9.44 -11.52 -21.12
C PHE A 46 -9.22 -11.35 -22.62
N SER A 47 -9.25 -12.46 -23.36
CA SER A 47 -9.03 -12.51 -24.82
C SER A 47 -7.68 -11.93 -25.32
N HIS A 48 -6.73 -11.67 -24.41
CA HIS A 48 -5.37 -11.27 -24.80
C HIS A 48 -4.47 -12.50 -24.98
N THR A 49 -3.54 -12.39 -25.92
CA THR A 49 -2.55 -13.46 -26.17
C THR A 49 -1.49 -13.46 -25.09
N VAL A 50 -1.35 -14.59 -24.40
CA VAL A 50 -0.33 -14.83 -23.38
C VAL A 50 0.83 -15.64 -23.96
N ILE A 51 2.05 -15.25 -23.63
CA ILE A 51 3.28 -15.94 -24.05
C ILE A 51 3.79 -16.79 -22.89
N VAL A 52 3.91 -18.09 -23.10
CA VAL A 52 4.44 -19.03 -22.11
C VAL A 52 5.80 -19.57 -22.52
N SER A 53 6.70 -19.79 -21.56
CA SER A 53 8.02 -20.38 -21.86
C SER A 53 8.01 -21.90 -22.01
N ASN A 54 6.94 -22.56 -21.55
CA ASN A 54 6.82 -24.01 -21.59
C ASN A 54 5.35 -24.42 -21.76
N VAL A 55 5.10 -25.50 -22.51
CA VAL A 55 3.78 -26.08 -22.74
C VAL A 55 3.94 -27.57 -23.02
N CYS A 56 3.01 -28.41 -22.55
CA CYS A 56 3.04 -29.84 -22.84
C CYS A 56 2.69 -30.15 -24.31
N GLY A 57 3.07 -31.34 -24.77
CA GLY A 57 2.60 -31.88 -26.06
C GLY A 57 3.58 -31.74 -27.23
N ILE A 58 4.79 -31.20 -27.03
CA ILE A 58 5.87 -31.16 -28.04
C ILE A 58 7.21 -31.61 -27.42
N PRO A 59 7.62 -32.88 -27.57
CA PRO A 59 6.85 -33.99 -28.17
C PRO A 59 5.65 -34.39 -27.29
N PRO A 60 4.67 -35.15 -27.84
CA PRO A 60 3.54 -35.65 -27.06
C PRO A 60 3.99 -36.46 -25.83
N GLU A 61 3.31 -36.27 -24.70
CA GLU A 61 3.77 -36.77 -23.40
C GLU A 61 2.64 -37.25 -22.47
N ASP A 62 2.97 -38.25 -21.65
CA ASP A 62 2.09 -38.73 -20.57
C ASP A 62 2.17 -37.81 -19.33
N TYR A 63 1.02 -37.46 -18.77
CA TYR A 63 0.91 -36.82 -17.46
C TYR A 63 -0.09 -37.58 -16.58
N CYS A 64 0.03 -37.45 -15.26
CA CYS A 64 -0.85 -38.16 -14.33
C CYS A 64 -1.44 -37.22 -13.28
N MET A 65 -2.73 -37.34 -13.01
CA MET A 65 -3.39 -36.61 -11.93
C MET A 65 -3.50 -37.47 -10.68
N GLN A 66 -3.33 -36.83 -9.52
CA GLN A 66 -3.39 -37.47 -8.21
C GLN A 66 -4.65 -36.99 -7.47
N THR A 67 -5.74 -37.75 -7.57
CA THR A 67 -7.01 -37.48 -6.86
C THR A 67 -7.21 -38.48 -5.73
N GLY A 68 -6.80 -38.12 -4.52
CA GLY A 68 -6.94 -39.00 -3.35
C GLY A 68 -6.03 -40.23 -3.44
N SER A 69 -6.60 -41.43 -3.36
CA SER A 69 -5.88 -42.72 -3.41
C SER A 69 -5.77 -43.33 -4.82
N THR A 70 -6.34 -42.70 -5.85
CA THR A 70 -6.30 -43.17 -7.24
C THR A 70 -5.52 -42.23 -8.14
N ARG A 71 -4.75 -42.80 -9.06
CA ARG A 71 -3.89 -42.10 -10.02
C ARG A 71 -4.37 -42.39 -11.44
N SER A 72 -4.89 -41.38 -12.14
CA SER A 72 -5.25 -41.48 -13.55
C SER A 72 -4.18 -40.82 -14.41
N CYS A 73 -3.80 -41.43 -15.52
CA CYS A 73 -2.83 -40.87 -16.46
C CYS A 73 -3.50 -40.61 -17.81
N HIS A 74 -3.13 -39.49 -18.41
CA HIS A 74 -3.68 -38.93 -19.63
C HIS A 74 -2.54 -38.51 -20.57
N PHE A 75 -2.88 -38.17 -21.81
CA PHE A 75 -1.91 -37.83 -22.84
C PHE A 75 -2.08 -36.36 -23.25
N CYS A 76 -0.99 -35.61 -23.31
CA CYS A 76 -0.98 -34.26 -23.85
C CYS A 76 -0.32 -34.27 -25.23
N ASP A 77 -1.04 -33.77 -26.23
CA ASP A 77 -0.55 -33.62 -27.62
C ASP A 77 -0.94 -32.23 -28.13
N ALA A 78 0.06 -31.41 -28.47
CA ALA A 78 -0.17 -30.03 -28.89
C ALA A 78 -0.80 -29.92 -30.29
N LEU A 79 -0.80 -31.01 -31.07
CA LEU A 79 -1.40 -31.06 -32.40
C LEU A 79 -2.85 -31.56 -32.39
N ASP A 80 -3.31 -32.16 -31.28
CA ASP A 80 -4.67 -32.64 -31.11
C ASP A 80 -5.52 -31.59 -30.38
N LEU A 81 -6.66 -31.21 -30.97
CA LEU A 81 -7.52 -30.16 -30.42
C LEU A 81 -8.14 -30.53 -29.06
N GLU A 82 -8.36 -31.82 -28.79
CA GLU A 82 -9.00 -32.32 -27.56
C GLU A 82 -7.98 -32.62 -26.45
N LEU A 83 -6.70 -32.77 -26.80
CA LEU A 83 -5.63 -33.17 -25.87
C LEU A 83 -4.55 -32.10 -25.70
N ASN A 84 -4.67 -30.94 -26.37
CA ASN A 84 -3.76 -29.82 -26.15
C ASN A 84 -4.16 -29.00 -24.94
N HIS A 85 -3.18 -28.38 -24.30
CA HIS A 85 -3.34 -27.48 -23.17
C HIS A 85 -2.53 -26.20 -23.40
N ASN A 86 -2.88 -25.50 -24.48
CA ASN A 86 -2.14 -24.34 -24.96
C ASN A 86 -2.30 -23.09 -24.04
N ALA A 87 -1.56 -22.02 -24.33
CA ALA A 87 -1.61 -20.79 -23.55
C ALA A 87 -2.92 -19.98 -23.73
N THR A 88 -3.74 -20.27 -24.73
CA THR A 88 -5.01 -19.54 -24.96
C THR A 88 -6.05 -19.85 -23.90
N TYR A 89 -5.96 -21.02 -23.25
CA TYR A 89 -6.81 -21.40 -22.11
C TYR A 89 -6.46 -20.69 -20.79
N LEU A 90 -5.52 -19.74 -20.80
CA LEU A 90 -5.27 -18.89 -19.63
C LEU A 90 -6.26 -17.73 -19.58
N THR A 91 -6.80 -17.29 -20.71
CA THR A 91 -7.53 -16.02 -20.86
C THR A 91 -8.83 -16.17 -21.65
N ASP A 92 -9.29 -17.40 -21.84
CA ASP A 92 -10.58 -17.73 -22.42
C ASP A 92 -11.72 -17.54 -21.40
N PHE A 93 -12.94 -17.92 -21.78
CA PHE A 93 -14.09 -17.81 -20.90
C PHE A 93 -14.15 -19.01 -19.94
N HIS A 94 -13.67 -18.81 -18.71
CA HIS A 94 -13.62 -19.85 -17.68
C HIS A 94 -15.01 -20.22 -17.13
N THR A 95 -15.29 -21.53 -17.01
CA THR A 95 -16.43 -22.09 -16.27
C THR A 95 -15.99 -23.21 -15.32
N ASP A 96 -16.68 -23.37 -14.18
CA ASP A 96 -16.32 -24.40 -13.19
C ASP A 96 -16.85 -25.80 -13.55
N GLU A 97 -17.82 -25.86 -14.46
CA GLU A 97 -18.46 -27.11 -14.90
C GLU A 97 -17.61 -27.83 -15.97
N GLU A 98 -17.03 -27.06 -16.90
CA GLU A 98 -16.15 -27.53 -17.98
C GLU A 98 -14.87 -26.68 -18.01
N PRO A 99 -13.89 -26.96 -17.12
CA PRO A 99 -12.68 -26.17 -17.04
C PRO A 99 -11.71 -26.50 -18.19
N THR A 100 -11.30 -25.47 -18.93
CA THR A 100 -10.10 -25.49 -19.77
C THR A 100 -8.88 -25.13 -18.91
N TRP A 101 -7.68 -25.53 -19.34
CA TRP A 101 -6.45 -25.11 -18.66
C TRP A 101 -5.24 -25.16 -19.59
N TRP A 102 -4.31 -24.24 -19.34
CA TRP A 102 -2.94 -24.35 -19.83
C TRP A 102 -2.12 -25.30 -18.94
N GLN A 103 -1.20 -26.05 -19.54
CA GLN A 103 -0.37 -27.00 -18.83
C GLN A 103 1.09 -26.93 -19.27
N SER A 104 2.01 -26.86 -18.30
CA SER A 104 3.44 -27.06 -18.52
C SER A 104 3.76 -28.54 -18.71
N GLN A 105 4.96 -28.83 -19.20
CA GLN A 105 5.52 -30.16 -19.10
C GLN A 105 5.69 -30.59 -17.64
N SER A 106 5.83 -31.90 -17.42
CA SER A 106 6.03 -32.45 -16.09
C SER A 106 7.46 -32.35 -15.57
N MET A 107 7.63 -32.58 -14.27
CA MET A 107 8.92 -32.63 -13.60
C MET A 107 9.85 -33.68 -14.22
N PHE A 108 9.30 -34.72 -14.86
CA PHE A 108 10.08 -35.68 -15.65
C PHE A 108 10.88 -35.01 -16.79
N TYR A 109 10.34 -33.94 -17.38
CA TYR A 109 10.99 -33.14 -18.43
C TYR A 109 11.80 -31.96 -17.88
N GLY A 110 12.04 -31.92 -16.57
CA GLY A 110 12.89 -30.92 -15.94
C GLY A 110 12.17 -29.65 -15.50
N VAL A 111 10.83 -29.63 -15.48
CA VAL A 111 10.03 -28.56 -14.87
C VAL A 111 10.08 -28.70 -13.36
N GLN A 112 11.18 -28.22 -12.76
CA GLN A 112 11.40 -28.09 -11.32
C GLN A 112 12.61 -27.19 -11.06
N TYR A 113 12.64 -26.56 -9.88
CA TYR A 113 13.75 -25.72 -9.43
C TYR A 113 15.12 -26.39 -9.70
N PRO A 114 16.07 -25.70 -10.38
CA PRO A 114 16.11 -24.24 -10.62
C PRO A 114 15.45 -23.76 -11.93
N ASN A 115 14.81 -24.63 -12.70
CA ASN A 115 14.17 -24.22 -13.96
C ASN A 115 12.78 -23.64 -13.67
N SER A 116 12.55 -22.39 -14.08
CA SER A 116 11.26 -21.71 -13.93
C SER A 116 10.44 -21.73 -15.22
N VAL A 117 9.12 -21.63 -15.07
CA VAL A 117 8.17 -21.48 -16.18
C VAL A 117 7.55 -20.08 -16.11
N ASN A 118 7.65 -19.35 -17.20
CA ASN A 118 7.26 -17.95 -17.29
C ASN A 118 5.98 -17.80 -18.11
N ILE A 119 5.03 -17.02 -17.59
CA ILE A 119 3.78 -16.65 -18.25
C ILE A 119 3.77 -15.12 -18.38
N THR A 120 3.81 -14.61 -19.61
CA THR A 120 3.91 -13.17 -19.91
C THR A 120 2.66 -12.68 -20.61
N LEU A 121 2.02 -11.67 -20.02
CA LEU A 121 0.86 -10.97 -20.58
C LEU A 121 1.28 -9.55 -20.97
N HIS A 122 1.04 -9.21 -22.23
CA HIS A 122 1.23 -7.88 -22.80
C HIS A 122 -0.12 -7.17 -22.88
N LEU A 123 -0.31 -6.08 -22.14
CA LEU A 123 -1.58 -5.35 -22.11
C LEU A 123 -1.69 -4.30 -23.24
N GLY A 124 -0.57 -3.95 -23.89
CA GLY A 124 -0.51 -2.98 -24.99
C GLY A 124 -0.77 -1.51 -24.61
N LYS A 125 -1.19 -1.25 -23.37
CA LYS A 125 -1.41 0.07 -22.75
C LYS A 125 -1.14 -0.01 -21.25
N ALA A 126 -0.88 1.13 -20.60
CA ALA A 126 -0.80 1.19 -19.14
C ALA A 126 -2.20 1.02 -18.50
N PHE A 127 -2.28 0.11 -17.52
CA PHE A 127 -3.45 -0.13 -16.69
C PHE A 127 -3.15 0.16 -15.22
N GLU A 128 -4.17 0.57 -14.49
CA GLU A 128 -4.17 0.62 -13.02
C GLU A 128 -4.70 -0.71 -12.48
N ILE A 129 -3.78 -1.60 -12.13
CA ILE A 129 -4.05 -2.96 -11.70
C ILE A 129 -4.52 -2.96 -10.25
N THR A 130 -5.72 -3.49 -10.02
CA THR A 130 -6.27 -3.70 -8.68
C THR A 130 -5.88 -5.06 -8.14
N TYR A 131 -5.97 -6.11 -8.97
CA TYR A 131 -5.53 -7.44 -8.59
C TYR A 131 -5.00 -8.26 -9.76
N VAL A 132 -4.15 -9.23 -9.43
CA VAL A 132 -3.73 -10.31 -10.33
C VAL A 132 -4.17 -11.63 -9.72
N ARG A 133 -4.92 -12.42 -10.47
CA ARG A 133 -5.51 -13.68 -9.99
C ARG A 133 -5.11 -14.85 -10.88
N LEU A 134 -4.70 -15.94 -10.24
CA LEU A 134 -4.38 -17.21 -10.89
C LEU A 134 -5.22 -18.31 -10.24
N LYS A 135 -5.99 -19.03 -11.04
CA LYS A 135 -6.70 -20.24 -10.61
C LYS A 135 -5.99 -21.47 -11.15
N PHE A 136 -5.45 -22.28 -10.26
CA PHE A 136 -4.71 -23.48 -10.61
C PHE A 136 -5.64 -24.67 -10.77
N TYR A 137 -5.43 -25.44 -11.84
CA TYR A 137 -6.08 -26.74 -12.04
C TYR A 137 -5.37 -27.84 -11.25
N THR A 138 -4.04 -27.71 -11.05
CA THR A 138 -3.21 -28.52 -10.14
C THR A 138 -3.05 -27.85 -8.77
N SER A 139 -2.23 -28.43 -7.89
CA SER A 139 -1.77 -27.76 -6.67
C SER A 139 -0.98 -26.49 -7.00
N ARG A 140 -1.06 -25.50 -6.11
CA ARG A 140 -0.29 -24.25 -6.23
C ARG A 140 1.23 -24.52 -6.10
N PRO A 141 2.09 -23.71 -6.74
CA PRO A 141 3.54 -23.80 -6.58
C PRO A 141 3.98 -23.59 -5.12
N GLU A 142 5.10 -24.19 -4.72
CA GLU A 142 5.74 -23.88 -3.43
C GLU A 142 6.37 -22.49 -3.46
N SER A 143 6.91 -22.10 -4.63
CA SER A 143 7.48 -20.77 -4.85
C SER A 143 7.15 -20.26 -6.24
N PHE A 144 6.67 -19.02 -6.31
CA PHE A 144 6.46 -18.28 -7.54
C PHE A 144 6.53 -16.76 -7.29
N ALA A 145 6.69 -15.99 -8.36
CA ALA A 145 6.81 -14.54 -8.29
C ALA A 145 6.01 -13.86 -9.40
N ILE A 146 5.50 -12.68 -9.10
CA ILE A 146 4.80 -11.80 -10.02
C ILE A 146 5.71 -10.60 -10.27
N TYR A 147 5.93 -10.27 -11.54
CA TYR A 147 6.67 -9.11 -12.00
C TYR A 147 5.78 -8.25 -12.88
N LYS A 148 6.12 -6.97 -12.99
CA LYS A 148 5.46 -6.02 -13.88
C LYS A 148 6.45 -5.15 -14.64
N ARG A 149 5.98 -4.51 -15.71
CA ARG A 149 6.62 -3.34 -16.31
C ARG A 149 5.67 -2.17 -16.26
N THR A 150 6.20 -0.96 -16.15
CA THR A 150 5.41 0.29 -16.26
C THR A 150 5.42 0.84 -17.68
N GLU A 151 6.36 0.39 -18.52
CA GLU A 151 6.56 0.79 -19.91
C GLU A 151 6.93 -0.46 -20.74
N GLU A 152 6.47 -0.56 -21.98
CA GLU A 152 6.61 -1.75 -22.85
C GLU A 152 8.07 -2.24 -22.98
N ASN A 153 9.02 -1.31 -23.10
CA ASN A 153 10.46 -1.59 -23.19
C ASN A 153 11.21 -1.39 -21.86
N GLY A 154 10.49 -1.26 -20.75
CA GLY A 154 11.05 -1.07 -19.43
C GLY A 154 11.67 -2.35 -18.83
N THR A 155 12.37 -2.20 -17.72
CA THR A 155 12.90 -3.31 -16.94
C THR A 155 11.79 -4.00 -16.13
N TRP A 156 11.85 -5.33 -16.00
CA TRP A 156 10.97 -6.07 -15.10
C TRP A 156 11.19 -5.65 -13.64
N GLN A 157 10.12 -5.23 -12.98
CA GLN A 157 10.09 -4.86 -11.57
C GLN A 157 9.33 -5.94 -10.79
N PRO A 158 9.80 -6.33 -9.59
CA PRO A 158 9.08 -7.29 -8.78
C PRO A 158 7.79 -6.68 -8.24
N TYR A 159 6.72 -7.47 -8.29
CA TYR A 159 5.39 -7.07 -7.86
C TYR A 159 5.00 -7.78 -6.55
N GLN A 160 5.15 -9.10 -6.50
CA GLN A 160 4.85 -9.93 -5.34
C GLN A 160 5.62 -11.25 -5.38
N TYR A 161 6.05 -11.75 -4.22
CA TYR A 161 6.66 -13.07 -4.09
C TYR A 161 5.80 -13.97 -3.20
N TYR A 162 5.72 -15.24 -3.56
CA TYR A 162 5.13 -16.28 -2.73
C TYR A 162 6.13 -17.42 -2.58
N SER A 163 6.45 -17.80 -1.35
CA SER A 163 7.35 -18.92 -1.06
C SER A 163 7.21 -19.38 0.38
N ALA A 164 7.15 -20.69 0.61
CA ALA A 164 7.28 -21.26 1.97
C ALA A 164 8.68 -21.03 2.57
N SER A 165 9.65 -20.63 1.75
CA SER A 165 11.04 -20.35 2.15
C SER A 165 11.56 -19.03 1.56
N CYS A 166 10.81 -17.93 1.75
CA CYS A 166 11.12 -16.58 1.23
C CYS A 166 12.60 -16.17 1.30
N HIS A 167 13.26 -16.37 2.45
CA HIS A 167 14.64 -15.97 2.63
C HIS A 167 15.61 -16.81 1.78
N LYS A 168 15.38 -18.12 1.68
CA LYS A 168 16.23 -19.04 0.93
C LYS A 168 16.01 -18.92 -0.58
N MET A 169 14.77 -18.67 -1.01
CA MET A 169 14.41 -18.61 -2.42
C MET A 169 14.70 -17.23 -3.03
N TYR A 170 14.27 -16.16 -2.37
CA TYR A 170 14.31 -14.79 -2.93
C TYR A 170 15.14 -13.81 -2.10
N GLY A 171 15.78 -14.24 -1.01
CA GLY A 171 16.56 -13.35 -0.13
C GLY A 171 15.71 -12.31 0.60
N ARG A 172 14.41 -12.58 0.80
CA ARG A 172 13.46 -11.67 1.43
C ARG A 172 12.89 -12.24 2.73
N ASP A 173 12.58 -11.36 3.67
CA ASP A 173 11.86 -11.74 4.88
C ASP A 173 10.40 -12.11 4.55
N ASN A 174 9.83 -13.05 5.31
CA ASN A 174 8.40 -13.33 5.23
C ASN A 174 7.63 -12.18 5.91
N LYS A 175 6.98 -11.33 5.11
CA LYS A 175 6.23 -10.13 5.54
C LYS A 175 4.99 -9.97 4.67
N GLY A 176 3.82 -9.85 5.30
CA GLY A 176 2.54 -9.65 4.62
C GLY A 176 2.10 -8.18 4.45
N PHE A 177 2.81 -7.21 5.04
CA PHE A 177 2.45 -5.79 4.97
C PHE A 177 3.68 -4.86 5.02
N ILE A 178 3.48 -3.59 4.68
CA ILE A 178 4.47 -2.50 4.74
C ILE A 178 4.14 -1.57 5.90
N ARG A 179 5.13 -1.22 6.73
CA ARG A 179 4.91 -0.30 7.85
C ARG A 179 4.86 1.16 7.35
N PRO A 180 4.07 2.04 7.98
CA PRO A 180 4.11 3.47 7.68
C PRO A 180 5.53 4.05 7.74
N GLY A 181 5.94 4.79 6.70
CA GLY A 181 7.30 5.34 6.56
C GLY A 181 8.29 4.42 5.84
N GLU A 182 7.98 3.14 5.63
CA GLU A 182 8.73 2.27 4.73
C GLU A 182 8.36 2.55 3.26
N ASN A 183 9.21 2.10 2.32
CA ASN A 183 8.97 2.30 0.90
C ASN A 183 7.78 1.46 0.41
N GLU A 184 6.64 2.11 0.17
CA GLU A 184 5.40 1.53 -0.37
C GLU A 184 5.49 1.05 -1.84
N ARG A 185 6.67 1.05 -2.48
CA ARG A 185 6.93 0.36 -3.75
C ARG A 185 7.62 -0.99 -3.56
N THR A 186 7.85 -1.41 -2.32
CA THR A 186 8.53 -2.67 -2.04
C THR A 186 7.60 -3.85 -2.33
N ALA A 187 8.10 -4.84 -3.10
CA ALA A 187 7.46 -6.12 -3.28
C ALA A 187 7.66 -7.01 -2.05
N LEU A 188 6.58 -7.57 -1.53
CA LEU A 188 6.59 -8.40 -0.34
C LEU A 188 6.80 -9.88 -0.68
N CYS A 189 7.18 -10.68 0.32
CA CYS A 189 7.21 -12.14 0.21
C CYS A 189 6.39 -12.75 1.34
N THR A 190 5.46 -13.64 1.00
CA THR A 190 4.57 -14.32 1.95
C THR A 190 4.41 -15.81 1.62
N ASP A 191 4.11 -16.62 2.61
CA ASP A 191 3.86 -18.06 2.48
C ASP A 191 2.37 -18.43 2.33
N GLU A 192 1.45 -17.47 2.43
CA GLU A 192 -0.02 -17.65 2.45
C GLU A 192 -0.58 -18.58 1.35
N PHE A 193 0.01 -18.55 0.15
CA PHE A 193 -0.42 -19.37 -0.99
C PHE A 193 0.59 -20.44 -1.42
N SER A 194 1.57 -20.72 -0.57
CA SER A 194 2.66 -21.66 -0.85
C SER A 194 2.37 -23.09 -0.37
N ASP A 195 1.25 -23.30 0.34
CA ASP A 195 0.81 -24.63 0.75
C ASP A 195 0.27 -25.47 -0.41
N ILE A 196 0.55 -26.79 -0.39
CA ILE A 196 0.15 -27.76 -1.41
C ILE A 196 -1.37 -27.96 -1.51
N SER A 197 -2.12 -27.68 -0.44
CA SER A 197 -3.59 -27.75 -0.43
C SER A 197 -4.20 -26.44 -0.93
N PRO A 198 -5.28 -26.45 -1.75
CA PRO A 198 -5.92 -27.63 -2.32
C PRO A 198 -5.16 -28.20 -3.51
N LEU A 199 -5.33 -29.50 -3.79
CA LEU A 199 -4.67 -30.19 -4.90
C LEU A 199 -5.23 -29.82 -6.29
N THR A 200 -6.41 -29.20 -6.33
CA THR A 200 -7.04 -28.65 -7.54
C THR A 200 -7.92 -27.47 -7.15
N GLY A 201 -8.10 -26.52 -8.07
CA GLY A 201 -8.92 -25.32 -7.84
C GLY A 201 -8.28 -24.29 -6.91
N GLY A 202 -6.96 -24.38 -6.67
CA GLY A 202 -6.24 -23.44 -5.83
C GLY A 202 -6.30 -22.04 -6.41
N ASN A 203 -6.84 -21.08 -5.64
CA ASN A 203 -6.98 -19.70 -6.08
C ASN A 203 -5.91 -18.83 -5.41
N VAL A 204 -5.17 -18.07 -6.20
CA VAL A 204 -4.20 -17.08 -5.76
C VAL A 204 -4.69 -15.73 -6.22
N ALA A 205 -4.93 -14.82 -5.27
CA ALA A 205 -5.31 -13.45 -5.58
C ALA A 205 -4.30 -12.50 -4.93
N PHE A 206 -3.56 -11.78 -5.75
CA PHE A 206 -2.67 -10.71 -5.33
C PHE A 206 -3.41 -9.37 -5.47
N SER A 207 -3.73 -8.73 -4.36
CA SER A 207 -4.27 -7.36 -4.32
C SER A 207 -3.12 -6.36 -4.25
N THR A 208 -3.08 -5.40 -5.18
CA THR A 208 -1.92 -4.51 -5.32
C THR A 208 -1.79 -3.51 -4.16
N LEU A 209 -2.91 -3.12 -3.55
CA LEU A 209 -2.99 -2.13 -2.48
C LEU A 209 -3.06 -2.74 -1.07
N GLU A 210 -3.17 -4.07 -0.96
CA GLU A 210 -3.26 -4.75 0.33
C GLU A 210 -1.96 -4.61 1.13
N GLY A 211 -2.09 -4.36 2.43
CA GLY A 211 -0.94 -4.17 3.33
C GLY A 211 -0.14 -2.88 3.06
N ARG A 212 -0.66 -1.92 2.30
CA ARG A 212 0.00 -0.63 2.01
C ARG A 212 -0.69 0.53 2.75
N PRO A 213 0.05 1.30 3.58
CA PRO A 213 -0.51 2.37 4.38
C PRO A 213 -1.29 3.40 3.58
N SER A 214 -0.77 3.91 2.45
CA SER A 214 -1.41 5.00 1.71
C SER A 214 -2.63 4.57 0.88
N ALA A 215 -3.06 3.30 0.93
CA ALA A 215 -4.14 2.77 0.11
C ALA A 215 -5.48 3.49 0.34
N TYR A 216 -5.77 3.94 1.56
CA TYR A 216 -6.98 4.70 1.88
C TYR A 216 -6.98 6.12 1.27
N ASN A 217 -5.80 6.65 0.93
CA ASN A 217 -5.62 7.95 0.29
C ASN A 217 -4.95 7.82 -1.08
N PHE A 218 -5.36 6.80 -1.84
CA PHE A 218 -4.79 6.48 -3.15
C PHE A 218 -4.80 7.66 -4.12
N ASP A 219 -5.87 8.45 -4.13
CA ASP A 219 -6.05 9.60 -5.05
C ASP A 219 -4.97 10.68 -4.86
N GLN A 220 -4.38 10.78 -3.67
CA GLN A 220 -3.31 11.74 -3.36
C GLN A 220 -1.92 11.08 -3.29
N SER A 221 -1.82 9.76 -3.46
CA SER A 221 -0.54 9.03 -3.36
C SER A 221 0.04 8.73 -4.76
N PRO A 222 0.94 9.58 -5.29
CA PRO A 222 1.60 9.30 -6.57
C PRO A 222 2.44 8.01 -6.50
N VAL A 223 2.95 7.67 -5.31
CA VAL A 223 3.70 6.45 -5.05
C VAL A 223 2.86 5.21 -5.36
N LEU A 224 1.61 5.18 -4.89
CA LEU A 224 0.72 4.05 -5.13
C LEU A 224 0.11 4.07 -6.53
N GLN A 225 -0.16 5.24 -7.10
CA GLN A 225 -0.60 5.36 -8.50
C GLN A 225 0.43 4.75 -9.46
N ASP A 226 1.72 4.99 -9.22
CA ASP A 226 2.80 4.33 -9.96
C ASP A 226 2.91 2.83 -9.63
N TRP A 227 2.68 2.45 -8.37
CA TRP A 227 2.73 1.04 -7.92
C TRP A 227 1.63 0.18 -8.55
N VAL A 228 0.43 0.71 -8.78
CA VAL A 228 -0.64 -0.03 -9.48
C VAL A 228 -0.51 0.01 -11.00
N THR A 229 0.32 0.90 -11.54
CA THR A 229 0.51 1.03 -12.99
C THR A 229 1.28 -0.18 -13.53
N ALA A 230 0.74 -0.86 -14.55
CA ALA A 230 1.45 -1.89 -15.32
C ALA A 230 1.05 -1.89 -16.80
N THR A 231 2.00 -2.17 -17.67
CA THR A 231 1.83 -2.41 -19.13
C THR A 231 2.01 -3.88 -19.48
N ASP A 232 2.84 -4.59 -18.71
CA ASP A 232 3.09 -6.01 -18.85
C ASP A 232 3.12 -6.69 -17.48
N ILE A 233 2.67 -7.94 -17.43
CA ILE A 233 2.69 -8.79 -16.24
C ILE A 233 3.41 -10.09 -16.58
N LEU A 234 4.33 -10.51 -15.70
CA LEU A 234 5.06 -11.77 -15.82
C LEU A 234 4.87 -12.58 -14.55
N ILE A 235 4.38 -13.81 -14.69
CA ILE A 235 4.34 -14.81 -13.62
C ILE A 235 5.52 -15.76 -13.82
N SER A 236 6.40 -15.86 -12.84
CA SER A 236 7.52 -16.83 -12.79
C SER A 236 7.16 -17.94 -11.82
N LEU A 237 6.93 -19.14 -12.32
CA LEU A 237 6.66 -20.34 -11.54
C LEU A 237 7.98 -21.07 -11.27
N ASP A 238 8.47 -21.00 -10.04
CA ASP A 238 9.88 -21.28 -9.74
C ASP A 238 10.11 -22.64 -9.05
N ARG A 239 9.17 -23.11 -8.22
CA ARG A 239 9.24 -24.44 -7.59
C ARG A 239 7.87 -25.11 -7.42
N LEU A 240 7.77 -26.39 -7.76
CA LEU A 240 6.57 -27.21 -7.53
C LEU A 240 6.48 -27.67 -6.07
N ASN A 241 5.27 -27.73 -5.55
CA ASN A 241 4.96 -28.43 -4.32
C ASN A 241 4.97 -29.95 -4.55
N THR A 242 5.61 -30.71 -3.66
CA THR A 242 5.67 -32.18 -3.71
C THR A 242 5.44 -32.76 -2.31
N PHE A 243 5.10 -34.05 -2.24
CA PHE A 243 4.97 -34.76 -0.96
C PHE A 243 6.30 -35.38 -0.46
N GLY A 244 7.43 -35.05 -1.10
CA GLY A 244 8.76 -35.63 -0.82
C GLY A 244 9.03 -36.96 -1.53
N ASP A 245 8.10 -37.41 -2.37
CA ASP A 245 8.18 -38.62 -3.20
C ASP A 245 9.06 -38.45 -4.44
N GLU A 246 9.43 -37.21 -4.79
CA GLU A 246 10.39 -36.90 -5.86
C GLU A 246 11.81 -37.41 -5.55
N PHE A 247 12.14 -37.65 -4.28
CA PHE A 247 13.44 -38.15 -3.84
C PHE A 247 13.84 -39.47 -4.53
N PHE A 248 12.85 -40.32 -4.82
CA PHE A 248 13.06 -41.62 -5.44
C PHE A 248 13.24 -41.55 -6.97
N LYS A 249 13.00 -40.39 -7.58
CA LYS A 249 13.10 -40.14 -9.03
C LYS A 249 12.36 -41.18 -9.90
N ASP A 250 11.26 -41.72 -9.39
CA ASP A 250 10.43 -42.65 -10.16
C ASP A 250 9.78 -41.92 -11.34
N PRO A 251 10.00 -42.35 -12.60
CA PRO A 251 9.43 -41.71 -13.78
C PRO A 251 7.91 -41.57 -13.76
N LYS A 252 7.20 -42.49 -13.11
CA LYS A 252 5.76 -42.36 -12.93
C LYS A 252 5.51 -41.18 -12.01
N VAL A 253 6.05 -41.16 -10.80
CA VAL A 253 5.88 -40.05 -9.83
C VAL A 253 6.25 -38.69 -10.41
N LEU A 254 7.35 -38.58 -11.16
CA LEU A 254 7.75 -37.32 -11.77
C LEU A 254 6.76 -36.79 -12.83
N ARG A 255 5.95 -37.66 -13.45
CA ARG A 255 4.89 -37.28 -14.40
C ARG A 255 3.61 -36.76 -13.73
N SER A 256 3.49 -36.85 -12.40
CA SER A 256 2.34 -36.27 -11.67
C SER A 256 2.54 -34.84 -11.20
N TYR A 257 3.74 -34.27 -11.39
CA TYR A 257 4.05 -32.92 -10.97
C TYR A 257 4.27 -32.02 -12.19
N PHE A 258 3.39 -31.06 -12.38
CA PHE A 258 3.42 -30.07 -13.46
C PHE A 258 2.61 -28.85 -13.01
N TYR A 259 2.77 -27.71 -13.70
CA TYR A 259 1.93 -26.54 -13.49
C TYR A 259 0.74 -26.59 -14.43
N ALA A 260 -0.46 -26.37 -13.90
CA ALA A 260 -1.65 -26.14 -14.71
C ALA A 260 -2.49 -25.00 -14.14
N VAL A 261 -2.87 -24.06 -15.00
CA VAL A 261 -3.64 -22.86 -14.66
C VAL A 261 -4.87 -22.82 -15.56
N SER A 262 -6.05 -22.80 -14.94
CA SER A 262 -7.35 -22.75 -15.61
C SER A 262 -7.84 -21.33 -15.89
N ASP A 263 -7.38 -20.33 -15.13
CA ASP A 263 -7.77 -18.93 -15.35
C ASP A 263 -6.66 -17.99 -14.87
N PHE A 264 -6.30 -17.03 -15.73
CA PHE A 264 -5.39 -15.93 -15.45
C PHE A 264 -6.12 -14.61 -15.69
N SER A 265 -6.55 -14.00 -14.58
CA SER A 265 -7.35 -12.78 -14.58
C SER A 265 -6.58 -11.60 -14.01
N VAL A 266 -6.63 -10.46 -14.67
CA VAL A 266 -5.99 -9.21 -14.25
C VAL A 266 -7.07 -8.14 -14.14
N GLY A 267 -7.52 -7.87 -12.93
CA GLY A 267 -8.56 -6.88 -12.67
C GLY A 267 -7.96 -5.48 -12.61
N GLY A 268 -8.41 -4.58 -13.48
CA GLY A 268 -7.91 -3.22 -13.51
C GLY A 268 -8.75 -2.29 -14.40
N ARG A 269 -8.22 -1.08 -14.58
CA ARG A 269 -8.79 -0.05 -15.47
C ARG A 269 -7.71 0.45 -16.39
N CYS A 270 -8.07 0.85 -17.60
CA CYS A 270 -7.15 1.61 -18.43
C CYS A 270 -6.70 2.89 -17.70
N LYS A 271 -5.39 3.17 -17.69
CA LYS A 271 -4.84 4.37 -17.06
C LYS A 271 -5.10 5.58 -17.95
N CYS A 272 -5.99 6.47 -17.50
CA CYS A 272 -6.30 7.74 -18.17
C CYS A 272 -6.21 8.96 -17.25
N ASN A 273 -5.61 8.79 -16.07
CA ASN A 273 -5.41 9.85 -15.07
C ASN A 273 -6.70 10.62 -14.69
N GLY A 274 -7.86 9.98 -14.81
CA GLY A 274 -9.15 10.59 -14.50
C GLY A 274 -9.70 11.56 -15.56
N HIS A 275 -9.12 11.57 -16.77
CA HIS A 275 -9.51 12.44 -17.89
C HIS A 275 -10.09 11.69 -19.08
N ALA A 276 -10.54 10.44 -18.92
CA ALA A 276 -11.29 9.73 -19.95
C ALA A 276 -12.22 8.69 -19.30
N SER A 277 -13.42 8.53 -19.85
CA SER A 277 -14.37 7.49 -19.43
C SER A 277 -14.25 6.20 -20.25
N ASP A 278 -13.49 6.20 -21.34
CA ASP A 278 -13.33 5.03 -22.20
C ASP A 278 -11.96 4.97 -22.89
N CYS A 279 -11.61 3.78 -23.38
CA CYS A 279 -10.41 3.52 -24.17
C CYS A 279 -10.78 2.84 -25.48
N PHE A 280 -10.12 3.25 -26.56
CA PHE A 280 -10.38 2.73 -27.89
C PHE A 280 -9.07 2.38 -28.60
N THR A 281 -9.18 1.53 -29.61
CA THR A 281 -8.02 1.17 -30.44
C THR A 281 -7.86 2.20 -31.55
N ASN A 282 -6.69 2.85 -31.64
CA ASN A 282 -6.38 3.84 -32.66
C ASN A 282 -6.15 3.21 -34.05
N GLU A 283 -5.94 4.04 -35.08
CA GLU A 283 -5.68 3.59 -36.46
C GLU A 283 -4.43 2.69 -36.60
N GLU A 284 -3.51 2.75 -35.64
CA GLU A 284 -2.28 1.94 -35.58
C GLU A 284 -2.49 0.59 -34.84
N GLY A 285 -3.71 0.29 -34.37
CA GLY A 285 -4.01 -0.93 -33.63
C GLY A 285 -3.62 -0.90 -32.14
N ARG A 286 -3.32 0.28 -31.58
CA ARG A 286 -2.94 0.47 -30.17
C ARG A 286 -4.08 1.01 -29.33
N LEU A 287 -4.26 0.47 -28.13
CA LEU A 287 -5.25 0.94 -27.17
C LEU A 287 -4.81 2.29 -26.58
N VAL A 288 -5.67 3.31 -26.64
CA VAL A 288 -5.42 4.67 -26.14
C VAL A 288 -6.66 5.23 -25.43
N CYS A 289 -6.47 6.20 -24.53
CA CYS A 289 -7.58 6.89 -23.88
C CYS A 289 -8.31 7.85 -24.84
N ALA A 290 -9.64 7.91 -24.72
CA ALA A 290 -10.43 9.00 -25.29
C ALA A 290 -10.30 10.25 -24.40
N CYS A 291 -9.19 10.96 -24.53
CA CYS A 291 -8.85 12.08 -23.64
C CYS A 291 -9.82 13.25 -23.75
N GLU A 292 -10.38 13.63 -22.59
CA GLU A 292 -11.23 14.78 -22.37
C GLU A 292 -10.47 15.84 -21.55
N HIS A 293 -11.18 16.83 -20.98
CA HIS A 293 -10.57 17.84 -20.09
C HIS A 293 -9.43 18.65 -20.75
N ASN A 294 -9.45 18.74 -22.08
CA ASN A 294 -8.38 19.32 -22.91
C ASN A 294 -7.00 18.69 -22.64
N THR A 295 -6.98 17.39 -22.33
CA THR A 295 -5.75 16.61 -22.16
C THR A 295 -5.42 15.83 -23.44
N ALA A 296 -4.18 15.36 -23.54
CA ALA A 296 -3.66 14.62 -24.68
C ALA A 296 -2.59 13.62 -24.25
N GLY A 297 -2.30 12.67 -25.13
CA GLY A 297 -1.37 11.56 -24.90
C GLY A 297 -2.09 10.22 -24.72
N VAL A 298 -1.33 9.12 -24.72
CA VAL A 298 -1.89 7.75 -24.62
C VAL A 298 -2.66 7.50 -23.32
N ASP A 299 -2.26 8.16 -22.23
CA ASP A 299 -2.83 8.06 -20.89
C ASP A 299 -3.43 9.41 -20.42
N CYS A 300 -3.62 10.37 -21.33
CA CYS A 300 -4.05 11.73 -21.00
C CYS A 300 -3.09 12.47 -20.04
N GLN A 301 -1.79 12.20 -20.18
CA GLN A 301 -0.76 12.61 -19.22
C GLN A 301 -0.22 14.03 -19.44
N HIS A 302 -0.63 14.74 -20.49
CA HIS A 302 -0.22 16.12 -20.78
C HIS A 302 -1.40 16.95 -21.28
N CYS A 303 -1.27 18.29 -21.27
CA CYS A 303 -2.29 19.18 -21.84
C CYS A 303 -2.27 19.18 -23.37
N ALA A 304 -3.46 19.24 -23.99
CA ALA A 304 -3.61 19.40 -25.43
C ALA A 304 -2.96 20.72 -25.91
N PRO A 305 -2.47 20.79 -27.16
CA PRO A 305 -1.84 22.00 -27.68
C PRO A 305 -2.70 23.24 -27.48
N PHE A 306 -2.10 24.34 -27.00
CA PHE A 306 -2.75 25.61 -26.67
C PHE A 306 -3.55 25.66 -25.35
N TYR A 307 -3.49 24.60 -24.53
CA TYR A 307 -4.12 24.52 -23.20
C TYR A 307 -3.11 24.49 -22.03
N GLN A 308 -1.95 25.12 -22.22
CA GLN A 308 -0.84 25.16 -21.25
C GLN A 308 -0.88 26.40 -20.33
N ASP A 309 -2.06 26.92 -19.98
CA ASP A 309 -2.16 28.08 -19.08
C ASP A 309 -1.89 27.74 -17.61
N ARG A 310 -2.08 26.48 -17.23
CA ARG A 310 -1.75 25.96 -15.89
C ARG A 310 -1.06 24.59 -16.03
N PRO A 311 -0.31 24.12 -15.02
CA PRO A 311 0.36 22.83 -15.11
C PRO A 311 -0.68 21.70 -15.19
N TRP A 312 -0.35 20.65 -15.94
CA TRP A 312 -1.15 19.43 -15.98
C TRP A 312 -1.20 18.78 -14.59
N ALA A 313 -2.37 18.27 -14.20
CA ALA A 313 -2.53 17.49 -12.99
C ALA A 313 -3.62 16.44 -13.20
N ARG A 314 -3.43 15.26 -12.61
CA ARG A 314 -4.40 14.15 -12.57
C ARG A 314 -5.73 14.62 -11.96
N ALA A 315 -6.87 14.18 -12.48
CA ALA A 315 -8.16 14.49 -11.88
C ALA A 315 -8.35 13.76 -10.53
N THR A 316 -8.86 14.48 -9.54
CA THR A 316 -9.19 13.98 -8.19
C THR A 316 -10.70 13.94 -7.99
N ALA A 317 -11.17 13.38 -6.87
CA ALA A 317 -12.59 13.40 -6.53
C ALA A 317 -13.16 14.84 -6.44
N ASP A 318 -12.34 15.80 -6.01
CA ASP A 318 -12.75 17.19 -5.76
C ASP A 318 -12.57 18.11 -6.99
N SER A 319 -11.70 17.74 -7.94
CA SER A 319 -11.39 18.59 -9.09
C SER A 319 -11.02 17.75 -10.32
N ALA A 320 -11.66 18.03 -11.45
CA ALA A 320 -11.32 17.44 -12.74
C ALA A 320 -9.93 17.85 -13.27
N ASN A 321 -9.34 18.90 -12.70
CA ASN A 321 -8.02 19.42 -13.07
C ASN A 321 -7.85 19.60 -14.59
N GLN A 322 -8.88 20.08 -15.28
CA GLN A 322 -8.84 20.24 -16.73
C GLN A 322 -7.79 21.25 -17.20
N CYS A 323 -7.17 21.00 -18.33
CA CYS A 323 -6.21 21.94 -18.92
C CYS A 323 -6.93 23.19 -19.41
N VAL A 324 -6.29 24.36 -19.24
CA VAL A 324 -6.88 25.67 -19.47
C VAL A 324 -6.25 26.32 -20.69
N ARG A 325 -7.11 26.83 -21.58
CA ARG A 325 -6.69 27.46 -22.83
C ARG A 325 -5.89 28.73 -22.57
N CYS A 326 -4.77 28.89 -23.27
CA CYS A 326 -3.96 30.10 -23.21
C CYS A 326 -4.70 31.31 -23.80
N ASN A 327 -4.54 32.47 -23.17
CA ASN A 327 -5.02 33.73 -23.71
C ASN A 327 -3.91 34.48 -24.46
N CYS A 328 -3.97 34.47 -25.79
CA CYS A 328 -3.03 35.19 -26.65
C CYS A 328 -3.66 36.34 -27.44
N ASN A 329 -4.86 36.81 -27.05
CA ASN A 329 -5.60 37.87 -27.75
C ASN A 329 -5.84 37.62 -29.26
N GLY A 330 -5.80 36.36 -29.71
CA GLY A 330 -5.88 35.98 -31.14
C GLY A 330 -4.61 36.23 -31.96
N LEU A 331 -3.53 36.68 -31.32
CA LEU A 331 -2.27 37.08 -31.96
C LEU A 331 -1.19 35.99 -31.96
N ALA A 332 -1.46 34.83 -31.34
CA ALA A 332 -0.67 33.62 -31.41
C ALA A 332 -1.57 32.39 -31.27
N ASP A 333 -1.16 31.28 -31.88
CA ASP A 333 -1.89 30.00 -31.88
C ASP A 333 -1.13 28.91 -31.08
N GLU A 334 0.01 29.27 -30.49
CA GLU A 334 0.85 28.40 -29.67
C GLU A 334 1.22 29.11 -28.37
N CYS A 335 1.30 28.34 -27.28
CA CYS A 335 1.76 28.83 -25.99
C CYS A 335 2.54 27.74 -25.26
N VAL A 336 3.38 28.17 -24.32
CA VAL A 336 4.13 27.30 -23.41
C VAL A 336 3.81 27.70 -21.98
N PHE A 337 3.85 26.73 -21.06
CA PHE A 337 3.66 27.00 -19.64
C PHE A 337 4.92 27.65 -19.04
N ASP A 338 4.71 28.70 -18.25
CA ASP A 338 5.73 29.44 -17.53
C ASP A 338 5.42 29.45 -16.03
N ALA A 339 6.21 28.72 -15.25
CA ALA A 339 5.96 28.50 -13.83
C ALA A 339 6.12 29.77 -12.97
N GLU A 340 7.00 30.69 -13.35
CA GLU A 340 7.20 31.95 -12.62
C GLU A 340 6.01 32.91 -12.85
N GLN A 341 5.52 32.95 -14.09
CA GLN A 341 4.33 33.72 -14.43
C GLN A 341 3.08 33.17 -13.74
N TYR A 342 2.92 31.85 -13.71
CA TYR A 342 1.80 31.19 -13.02
C TYR A 342 1.81 31.52 -11.52
N ARG A 343 2.97 31.44 -10.87
CA ARG A 343 3.11 31.75 -9.44
C ARG A 343 2.73 33.20 -9.10
N SER A 344 2.97 34.14 -10.01
CA SER A 344 2.72 35.56 -9.80
C SER A 344 1.32 36.03 -10.19
N THR A 345 0.68 35.40 -11.18
CA THR A 345 -0.58 35.89 -11.76
C THR A 345 -1.73 34.88 -11.75
N GLY A 346 -1.46 33.61 -11.46
CA GLY A 346 -2.43 32.50 -11.60
C GLY A 346 -2.63 32.03 -13.05
N SER A 347 -1.97 32.65 -14.04
CA SER A 347 -1.98 32.28 -15.46
C SER A 347 -0.55 32.15 -15.95
N GLY A 348 -0.16 30.95 -16.35
CA GLY A 348 1.19 30.58 -16.75
C GLY A 348 1.36 30.48 -18.26
N GLY A 349 0.30 30.67 -19.04
CA GLY A 349 0.38 30.58 -20.49
C GLY A 349 1.19 31.73 -21.08
N ARG A 350 2.35 31.43 -21.65
CA ARG A 350 3.20 32.37 -22.38
C ARG A 350 3.12 32.07 -23.88
N CYS A 351 2.54 33.00 -24.62
CA CYS A 351 2.33 32.88 -26.06
C CYS A 351 3.66 32.89 -26.83
N VAL A 352 3.76 32.02 -27.83
CA VAL A 352 4.93 31.89 -28.71
C VAL A 352 4.59 32.47 -30.07
N GLY A 353 5.48 33.30 -30.63
CA GLY A 353 5.31 33.84 -31.98
C GLY A 353 4.25 34.93 -32.13
N CYS A 354 4.13 35.86 -31.17
CA CYS A 354 3.20 36.99 -31.26
C CYS A 354 3.31 37.75 -32.60
N ARG A 355 2.18 37.79 -33.32
CA ARG A 355 2.00 38.48 -34.61
C ARG A 355 1.85 39.99 -34.43
N GLU A 356 1.82 40.76 -35.53
CA GLU A 356 1.54 42.22 -35.53
C GLU A 356 2.46 43.10 -34.67
N ASN A 357 3.73 42.68 -34.51
CA ASN A 357 4.71 43.38 -33.67
C ASN A 357 4.28 43.55 -32.21
N THR A 358 3.47 42.63 -31.68
CA THR A 358 3.15 42.57 -30.25
C THR A 358 4.11 41.67 -29.48
N ALA A 359 4.16 41.86 -28.17
CA ALA A 359 5.00 41.19 -27.21
C ALA A 359 4.27 41.11 -25.87
N GLY A 360 4.91 40.48 -24.90
CA GLY A 360 4.30 40.15 -23.62
C GLY A 360 3.73 38.74 -23.60
N PRO A 361 3.45 38.20 -22.41
CA PRO A 361 3.00 36.81 -22.26
C PRO A 361 1.70 36.49 -22.98
N HIS A 362 0.84 37.47 -23.19
CA HIS A 362 -0.46 37.34 -23.85
C HIS A 362 -0.53 38.12 -25.17
N CYS A 363 0.62 38.54 -25.72
CA CYS A 363 0.70 39.42 -26.89
C CYS A 363 -0.04 40.76 -26.71
N GLU A 364 -0.11 41.26 -25.47
CA GLU A 364 -0.95 42.38 -25.05
C GLU A 364 -0.31 43.77 -25.22
N ARG A 365 1.02 43.83 -25.38
CA ARG A 365 1.78 45.08 -25.56
C ARG A 365 2.51 45.09 -26.90
N CYS A 366 2.93 46.27 -27.36
CA CYS A 366 3.80 46.35 -28.52
C CYS A 366 5.22 45.87 -28.17
N LYS A 367 5.91 45.28 -29.16
CA LYS A 367 7.37 45.04 -29.11
C LYS A 367 8.08 46.36 -28.82
N GLU A 368 9.26 46.28 -28.23
CA GLU A 368 10.11 47.46 -28.01
C GLU A 368 10.36 48.23 -29.31
N ASN A 369 10.37 49.55 -29.20
CA ASN A 369 10.47 50.53 -30.29
C ASN A 369 9.21 50.65 -31.16
N PHE A 370 8.09 50.11 -30.68
CA PHE A 370 6.78 50.27 -31.29
C PHE A 370 5.76 50.82 -30.28
N PHE A 371 4.76 51.54 -30.77
CA PHE A 371 3.68 52.13 -29.99
C PHE A 371 2.34 51.98 -30.71
N ARG A 372 1.25 52.12 -29.97
CA ARG A 372 -0.11 52.24 -30.51
C ARG A 372 -0.91 53.16 -29.60
N SER A 373 -1.76 54.00 -30.17
CA SER A 373 -2.55 54.96 -29.39
C SER A 373 -3.88 54.36 -28.91
N LEU A 374 -4.41 53.35 -29.60
CA LEU A 374 -5.63 52.62 -29.23
C LEU A 374 -5.41 51.11 -29.27
N PRO A 375 -6.08 50.31 -28.41
CA PRO A 375 -5.92 48.85 -28.37
C PRO A 375 -6.28 48.13 -29.67
N GLN A 376 -7.21 48.68 -30.47
CA GLN A 376 -7.61 48.11 -31.77
C GLN A 376 -6.64 48.44 -32.92
N GLN A 377 -5.62 49.27 -32.70
CA GLN A 377 -4.65 49.65 -33.73
C GLN A 377 -3.41 48.75 -33.70
N THR A 378 -2.86 48.50 -34.89
CA THR A 378 -1.59 47.78 -35.07
C THR A 378 -0.41 48.58 -34.52
N CYS A 379 0.59 47.90 -33.96
CA CYS A 379 1.80 48.54 -33.42
C CYS A 379 2.65 49.21 -34.52
N GLN A 380 2.91 50.51 -34.36
CA GLN A 380 3.69 51.37 -35.27
C GLN A 380 5.10 51.65 -34.72
N LYS A 381 6.10 51.87 -35.57
CA LYS A 381 7.49 52.12 -35.15
C LYS A 381 7.71 53.54 -34.59
N CYS A 382 8.52 53.66 -33.54
CA CYS A 382 8.83 54.93 -32.86
C CYS A 382 9.82 55.85 -33.60
N ASN A 383 10.84 55.29 -34.26
CA ASN A 383 11.88 56.04 -35.00
C ASN A 383 12.61 57.13 -34.17
N CYS A 384 12.92 56.88 -32.90
CA CYS A 384 13.70 57.80 -32.04
C CYS A 384 15.20 57.78 -32.37
N ASN A 385 15.89 58.92 -32.23
CA ASN A 385 17.34 59.00 -32.46
C ASN A 385 18.09 58.29 -31.31
N ALA A 386 18.91 57.30 -31.65
CA ALA A 386 19.61 56.46 -30.67
C ALA A 386 20.56 57.22 -29.72
N VAL A 387 21.04 58.40 -30.12
CA VAL A 387 22.02 59.18 -29.35
C VAL A 387 21.35 60.26 -28.52
N GLY A 388 20.45 61.04 -29.13
CA GLY A 388 19.83 62.18 -28.44
C GLY A 388 18.55 61.85 -27.66
N SER A 389 17.96 60.66 -27.89
CA SER A 389 16.86 60.16 -27.05
C SER A 389 17.39 59.41 -25.82
N VAL A 390 16.65 59.52 -24.71
CA VAL A 390 16.88 58.75 -23.49
C VAL A 390 16.60 57.26 -23.76
N SER A 391 15.59 56.97 -24.57
CA SER A 391 15.18 55.63 -25.00
C SER A 391 14.76 55.66 -26.47
N LEU A 392 14.94 54.53 -27.16
CA LEU A 392 14.40 54.33 -28.51
C LEU A 392 12.88 54.11 -28.52
N GLN A 393 12.32 53.83 -27.34
CA GLN A 393 10.89 53.74 -27.11
C GLN A 393 10.28 55.14 -26.95
N CYS A 394 9.18 55.36 -27.67
CA CYS A 394 8.36 56.56 -27.63
C CYS A 394 7.12 56.36 -26.76
N ASN A 395 6.46 57.47 -26.40
CA ASN A 395 5.17 57.42 -25.70
C ASN A 395 3.99 57.01 -26.62
N ALA A 396 2.77 56.97 -26.09
CA ALA A 396 1.57 56.54 -26.81
C ALA A 396 1.21 57.45 -28.02
N GLU A 397 1.80 58.65 -28.09
CA GLU A 397 1.66 59.61 -29.18
C GLU A 397 2.84 59.58 -30.18
N GLY A 398 3.84 58.71 -29.99
CA GLY A 398 4.97 58.59 -30.91
C GLY A 398 6.12 59.58 -30.69
N VAL A 399 6.12 60.30 -29.55
CA VAL A 399 7.12 61.31 -29.17
C VAL A 399 8.25 60.69 -28.36
N CYS A 400 9.49 61.02 -28.72
CA CYS A 400 10.69 60.49 -28.09
C CYS A 400 11.11 61.35 -26.90
N MET A 401 11.58 60.72 -25.83
CA MET A 401 12.09 61.43 -24.66
C MET A 401 13.52 61.92 -24.91
N CYS A 402 13.74 63.23 -24.99
CA CYS A 402 15.05 63.81 -25.31
C CYS A 402 15.92 64.02 -24.07
N ARG A 403 17.24 63.86 -24.24
CA ARG A 403 18.22 64.07 -23.16
C ARG A 403 18.40 65.57 -22.85
N PRO A 404 18.87 65.94 -21.64
CA PRO A 404 19.11 67.34 -21.27
C PRO A 404 20.04 68.06 -22.25
N GLY A 405 19.72 69.29 -22.63
CA GLY A 405 20.47 70.01 -23.66
C GLY A 405 20.18 69.57 -25.10
N VAL A 406 19.32 68.56 -25.33
CA VAL A 406 18.87 68.08 -26.66
C VAL A 406 17.42 68.52 -26.93
N SER A 407 17.00 68.56 -28.19
CA SER A 407 15.67 68.95 -28.67
C SER A 407 15.26 68.23 -29.97
N GLY A 408 13.98 68.33 -30.36
CA GLY A 408 13.36 67.69 -31.56
C GLY A 408 12.39 66.55 -31.22
N VAL A 409 11.35 66.28 -32.03
CA VAL A 409 10.35 65.20 -31.77
C VAL A 409 10.97 63.79 -31.79
N LYS A 410 12.10 63.64 -32.48
CA LYS A 410 12.95 62.43 -32.51
C LYS A 410 14.30 62.62 -31.80
N CYS A 411 14.53 63.76 -31.15
CA CYS A 411 15.70 64.10 -30.32
C CYS A 411 17.06 64.07 -31.03
N ASP A 412 17.25 64.93 -32.03
CA ASP A 412 18.41 64.93 -32.92
C ASP A 412 19.25 66.23 -32.90
N ILE A 413 18.96 67.21 -32.02
CA ILE A 413 19.58 68.57 -32.08
C ILE A 413 20.00 69.13 -30.69
N CYS A 414 21.22 69.70 -30.54
CA CYS A 414 21.74 70.35 -29.31
C CYS A 414 21.32 71.83 -29.11
N LYS A 415 21.15 72.25 -27.84
CA LYS A 415 20.88 73.64 -27.40
C LYS A 415 22.18 74.46 -27.19
N SER A 416 22.15 75.78 -27.34
CA SER A 416 23.33 76.68 -27.27
C SER A 416 23.95 76.85 -25.87
N GLY A 417 25.28 77.08 -25.78
CA GLY A 417 26.05 77.06 -24.52
C GLY A 417 26.42 75.64 -24.06
N PHE A 418 25.90 74.66 -24.81
CA PHE A 418 26.18 73.26 -24.66
C PHE A 418 26.76 72.71 -25.96
N HIS A 419 27.58 71.66 -25.88
CA HIS A 419 28.22 71.07 -27.05
C HIS A 419 28.20 69.53 -26.98
N SER A 420 28.60 68.88 -28.09
CA SER A 420 28.61 67.42 -28.32
C SER A 420 27.26 66.75 -28.08
N LEU A 421 26.50 66.43 -29.14
CA LEU A 421 25.33 65.55 -29.00
C LEU A 421 25.82 64.14 -28.66
N GLY A 422 25.84 63.82 -27.38
CA GLY A 422 26.35 62.56 -26.86
C GLY A 422 25.31 61.78 -26.09
N PRO A 423 25.70 60.63 -25.49
CA PRO A 423 24.80 59.75 -24.75
C PRO A 423 24.15 60.37 -23.52
N SER A 424 24.56 61.56 -23.08
CA SER A 424 23.97 62.30 -21.93
C SER A 424 23.19 63.54 -22.37
N GLY A 425 23.01 63.70 -23.67
CA GLY A 425 22.56 64.95 -24.27
C GLY A 425 23.73 65.89 -24.59
N CYS A 426 23.55 67.19 -24.42
CA CYS A 426 24.57 68.21 -24.76
C CYS A 426 25.14 68.83 -23.47
N ARG A 427 26.42 69.24 -23.44
CA ARG A 427 27.19 69.58 -22.20
C ARG A 427 27.59 71.07 -22.07
N LEU A 428 27.41 71.70 -20.89
CA LEU A 428 27.75 73.11 -20.52
C LEU A 428 29.25 73.30 -20.15
N CYS A 429 29.83 74.51 -20.21
CA CYS A 429 31.25 74.82 -19.92
C CYS A 429 31.55 75.69 -18.66
N GLU A 430 32.53 75.32 -17.80
CA GLU A 430 32.96 76.06 -16.56
C GLU A 430 34.46 75.77 -16.16
N CYS A 431 35.35 76.72 -15.78
CA CYS A 431 36.81 76.54 -15.40
C CYS A 431 37.33 77.25 -14.09
N ASP A 432 38.31 76.69 -13.32
CA ASP A 432 38.89 77.14 -12.01
C ASP A 432 40.43 77.36 -12.04
N SER A 433 40.92 78.44 -11.46
CA SER A 433 42.28 78.97 -11.62
C SER A 433 43.40 78.27 -10.83
N ARG A 434 43.10 77.54 -9.75
CA ARG A 434 44.15 76.86 -8.97
C ARG A 434 44.72 75.66 -9.72
N GLY A 435 43.92 75.09 -10.61
CA GLY A 435 44.30 73.95 -11.43
C GLY A 435 44.04 74.04 -12.93
N SER A 436 43.40 75.09 -13.46
CA SER A 436 43.21 75.30 -14.91
C SER A 436 44.14 76.36 -15.50
N VAL A 437 44.19 76.39 -16.83
CA VAL A 437 44.84 77.45 -17.61
C VAL A 437 43.88 78.31 -18.47
N GLY A 438 42.53 78.12 -18.42
CA GLY A 438 41.55 79.21 -18.66
C GLY A 438 40.42 79.24 -19.74
N VAL A 439 40.16 78.27 -20.65
CA VAL A 439 39.06 78.32 -21.70
C VAL A 439 38.54 76.90 -22.12
N CYS A 440 37.28 76.74 -22.63
CA CYS A 440 36.66 75.47 -23.12
C CYS A 440 36.25 75.47 -24.63
N SER A 441 35.95 74.32 -25.27
CA SER A 441 35.62 74.19 -26.71
C SER A 441 34.13 73.92 -27.08
N ALA A 442 33.65 74.33 -28.27
CA ALA A 442 32.24 74.16 -28.69
C ALA A 442 31.92 72.81 -29.37
N GLU A 443 32.89 71.90 -29.46
CA GLU A 443 32.68 70.51 -29.90
C GLU A 443 32.84 69.49 -28.76
N ASP A 444 33.53 69.83 -27.67
CA ASP A 444 33.87 68.93 -26.53
C ASP A 444 34.05 69.61 -25.13
N GLY A 445 33.99 70.95 -25.06
CA GLY A 445 33.84 71.82 -23.87
C GLY A 445 34.78 71.65 -22.72
N ARG A 446 35.99 71.18 -22.97
CA ARG A 446 36.99 70.87 -21.96
C ARG A 446 37.89 72.07 -21.62
N CYS A 447 38.09 72.37 -20.33
CA CYS A 447 39.15 73.27 -19.87
C CYS A 447 40.46 72.51 -19.63
N HIS A 448 41.57 73.22 -19.69
CA HIS A 448 42.91 72.64 -19.68
C HIS A 448 43.53 72.64 -18.26
N CYS A 449 43.97 71.49 -17.73
CA CYS A 449 44.29 71.27 -16.29
C CYS A 449 45.75 70.89 -15.96
N LYS A 450 46.23 71.18 -14.73
CA LYS A 450 47.54 70.74 -14.15
C LYS A 450 47.60 69.22 -13.85
N THR A 451 48.79 68.63 -13.63
CA THR A 451 49.05 67.16 -13.67
C THR A 451 48.19 66.28 -12.75
N ASN A 452 48.15 66.53 -11.44
CA ASN A 452 47.31 65.80 -10.47
C ASN A 452 46.00 66.56 -10.21
N VAL A 453 45.59 67.40 -11.15
CA VAL A 453 44.34 68.17 -11.10
C VAL A 453 43.50 67.82 -12.30
N GLU A 454 42.20 67.69 -12.08
CA GLU A 454 41.25 67.32 -13.11
C GLU A 454 39.92 68.04 -12.89
N GLY A 455 38.95 67.61 -13.66
CA GLY A 455 37.67 68.27 -13.80
C GLY A 455 37.67 68.99 -15.13
N GLN A 456 36.50 69.05 -15.76
CA GLN A 456 36.30 69.87 -16.94
C GLN A 456 36.77 71.30 -16.68
N SER A 457 36.71 71.73 -15.41
CA SER A 457 37.11 73.03 -14.89
C SER A 457 38.49 73.08 -14.24
N CYS A 458 39.12 71.95 -13.95
CA CYS A 458 40.40 71.88 -13.26
C CYS A 458 40.45 72.50 -11.84
N ASN A 459 39.39 72.37 -11.05
CA ASN A 459 39.31 72.83 -9.67
C ASN A 459 39.70 71.79 -8.62
N ARG A 460 39.92 70.54 -9.03
CA ARG A 460 39.88 69.42 -8.10
C ARG A 460 41.07 68.51 -8.31
N CYS A 461 41.65 68.05 -7.22
CA CYS A 461 42.61 66.97 -7.28
C CYS A 461 42.03 65.77 -8.02
N LYS A 462 42.86 65.11 -8.83
CA LYS A 462 42.58 63.78 -9.36
C LYS A 462 42.27 62.82 -8.21
N PRO A 463 41.26 61.94 -8.33
CA PRO A 463 41.00 60.88 -7.36
C PRO A 463 42.27 60.12 -7.04
N GLY A 464 42.44 59.75 -5.77
CA GLY A 464 43.71 59.26 -5.27
C GLY A 464 44.69 60.38 -4.96
N SER A 465 44.28 61.65 -4.90
CA SER A 465 45.11 62.79 -4.49
C SER A 465 44.34 63.86 -3.71
N PHE A 466 45.01 64.58 -2.81
CA PHE A 466 44.48 65.60 -1.91
C PHE A 466 45.44 66.80 -1.77
N ASN A 467 45.01 67.82 -1.03
CA ASN A 467 45.81 69.02 -0.73
C ASN A 467 46.20 69.83 -1.99
N LEU A 468 45.20 70.42 -2.68
CA LEU A 468 45.39 71.30 -3.84
C LEU A 468 46.05 72.62 -3.41
N GLN A 469 47.32 72.80 -3.76
CA GLN A 469 48.10 73.99 -3.41
C GLN A 469 48.57 74.70 -4.68
N LEU A 470 48.68 76.03 -4.61
CA LEU A 470 49.10 76.85 -5.76
C LEU A 470 50.58 76.59 -6.10
N GLU A 471 51.39 76.35 -5.07
CA GLU A 471 52.83 76.11 -5.10
C GLU A 471 53.18 74.67 -5.49
N ASN A 472 52.21 73.75 -5.45
CA ASN A 472 52.41 72.38 -5.88
C ASN A 472 52.39 72.33 -7.42
N PRO A 473 53.49 71.94 -8.09
CA PRO A 473 53.56 71.92 -9.55
C PRO A 473 52.59 70.92 -10.18
N ASP A 474 52.29 69.83 -9.48
CA ASP A 474 51.28 68.86 -9.89
C ASP A 474 49.87 69.21 -9.36
N GLY A 475 49.77 70.28 -8.56
CA GLY A 475 48.55 70.72 -7.87
C GLY A 475 48.25 69.92 -6.61
N CYS A 476 48.17 68.58 -6.66
CA CYS A 476 47.77 67.73 -5.52
C CYS A 476 48.72 66.55 -5.20
N LYS A 477 48.72 66.05 -3.95
CA LYS A 477 49.51 64.91 -3.43
C LYS A 477 48.70 63.60 -3.42
N LYS A 478 49.29 62.44 -3.74
CA LYS A 478 48.54 61.16 -3.76
C LYS A 478 48.18 60.58 -2.37
N CYS A 479 47.04 59.89 -2.28
CA CYS A 479 46.54 59.16 -1.10
C CYS A 479 47.24 57.79 -0.94
N PHE A 480 47.39 57.33 0.31
CA PHE A 480 47.96 56.04 0.66
C PHE A 480 46.91 55.10 1.30
N CYS A 481 46.23 55.47 2.38
CA CYS A 481 45.08 54.76 3.00
C CYS A 481 45.16 53.23 3.02
N PHE A 482 46.35 52.67 3.29
CA PHE A 482 46.66 51.23 3.23
C PHE A 482 46.28 50.51 1.91
N GLY A 483 46.04 51.27 0.83
CA GLY A 483 45.60 50.75 -0.46
C GLY A 483 44.10 50.49 -0.56
N HIS A 484 43.32 50.68 0.51
CA HIS A 484 41.87 50.41 0.52
C HIS A 484 41.05 51.61 0.06
N SER A 485 41.58 52.82 0.16
CA SER A 485 40.90 54.03 -0.30
C SER A 485 41.81 54.91 -1.16
N LEU A 486 41.25 55.43 -2.24
CA LEU A 486 41.84 56.54 -3.01
C LEU A 486 41.19 57.88 -2.64
N ALA A 487 40.25 57.88 -1.69
CA ALA A 487 39.56 59.08 -1.22
C ALA A 487 40.15 59.50 0.12
N CYS A 488 40.96 60.55 0.10
CA CYS A 488 41.55 61.12 1.30
C CYS A 488 41.48 62.64 1.28
N SER A 489 41.50 63.24 2.46
CA SER A 489 41.57 64.68 2.67
C SER A 489 42.68 65.05 3.63
N SER A 490 43.01 66.33 3.69
CA SER A 490 43.96 66.85 4.68
C SER A 490 43.38 66.75 6.08
N SER A 491 44.09 66.09 7.01
CA SER A 491 43.67 66.00 8.40
C SER A 491 43.95 67.29 9.16
N ASN A 492 43.06 67.60 10.11
CA ASN A 492 43.21 68.72 11.05
C ASN A 492 43.58 68.23 12.46
N GLN A 493 43.82 66.93 12.68
CA GLN A 493 44.09 66.40 14.03
C GLN A 493 45.58 66.33 14.38
N TYR A 494 46.43 66.73 13.43
CA TYR A 494 47.87 66.58 13.50
C TYR A 494 48.53 67.93 13.35
N MET A 495 49.55 68.16 14.18
CA MET A 495 50.46 69.28 13.99
C MET A 495 51.81 68.77 13.53
N ALA A 496 52.45 69.56 12.67
CA ALA A 496 53.81 69.31 12.24
C ALA A 496 54.77 69.64 13.39
N ILE A 497 55.65 68.70 13.71
CA ILE A 497 56.79 68.89 14.61
C ILE A 497 58.07 68.52 13.86
N ASN A 498 59.19 69.17 14.18
CA ASN A 498 60.47 68.80 13.62
C ASN A 498 61.26 67.97 14.63
N ILE A 499 61.59 66.75 14.27
CA ILE A 499 62.50 65.87 15.01
C ILE A 499 63.91 66.16 14.50
N THR A 500 64.75 66.76 15.34
CA THR A 500 66.13 67.10 14.99
C THR A 500 67.14 66.23 15.75
N SER A 501 68.14 65.68 15.06
CA SER A 501 69.27 65.00 15.69
C SER A 501 70.60 65.60 15.25
N ASP A 502 71.50 65.79 16.23
CA ASP A 502 72.85 66.33 16.05
C ASP A 502 73.88 65.21 16.29
N PHE A 503 74.58 64.82 15.23
CA PHE A 503 75.64 63.80 15.29
C PHE A 503 76.97 64.49 15.64
N LEU A 504 77.52 64.28 16.85
CA LEU A 504 78.79 64.85 17.29
C LEU A 504 79.97 63.89 16.98
N GLU A 505 81.05 64.43 16.37
CA GLU A 505 82.28 63.68 16.02
C GLU A 505 83.10 63.27 17.26
N GLY A 506 83.37 61.97 17.42
CA GLY A 506 84.32 61.43 18.39
C GLY A 506 84.54 59.92 18.25
N ASP A 507 85.79 59.55 17.94
CA ASP A 507 86.48 58.25 17.77
C ASP A 507 85.79 56.86 17.74
N LEU A 508 86.39 56.02 16.90
CA LEU A 508 86.08 54.63 16.54
C LEU A 508 85.94 53.66 17.73
N SER A 509 84.74 53.11 17.94
CA SER A 509 84.48 51.66 18.19
C SER A 509 83.08 51.31 18.73
N ASN A 510 82.07 52.20 18.71
CA ASN A 510 80.73 51.87 19.23
C ASN A 510 79.59 52.44 18.38
N ILE A 511 78.52 51.65 18.20
CA ILE A 511 77.23 52.09 17.67
C ILE A 511 76.68 53.15 18.63
N TYR A 512 76.59 54.41 18.21
CA TYR A 512 75.93 55.44 19.01
C TYR A 512 74.42 55.41 18.74
N THR A 513 73.65 54.86 19.69
CA THR A 513 72.20 54.97 19.70
C THR A 513 71.81 56.31 20.33
N THR A 514 71.40 57.30 19.54
CA THR A 514 70.77 58.52 20.07
C THR A 514 69.27 58.27 20.24
N GLN A 515 68.79 58.12 21.48
CA GLN A 515 67.37 58.01 21.81
C GLN A 515 66.72 59.39 21.84
N SER A 516 65.80 59.67 20.90
CA SER A 516 64.87 60.81 21.01
C SER A 516 63.53 60.33 21.57
N HIS A 517 63.18 60.77 22.78
CA HIS A 517 61.93 60.39 23.45
C HIS A 517 60.73 61.18 22.88
N VAL A 518 59.97 60.57 21.97
CA VAL A 518 58.55 60.92 21.72
C VAL A 518 57.79 59.64 21.37
N SER A 519 56.89 59.22 22.26
CA SER A 519 55.88 58.14 22.10
C SER A 519 56.37 56.77 21.59
N ASN A 520 56.76 55.87 22.51
CA ASN A 520 56.87 54.39 22.42
C ASN A 520 57.44 53.67 21.17
N HIS A 521 57.98 54.37 20.16
CA HIS A 521 58.69 53.77 19.03
C HIS A 521 60.12 54.32 18.95
N TYR A 522 61.12 53.46 19.16
CA TYR A 522 62.54 53.80 19.10
C TYR A 522 63.02 53.82 17.64
N LEU A 523 63.04 54.99 16.97
CA LEU A 523 63.70 55.07 15.65
C LEU A 523 65.22 55.18 15.85
N CYS A 524 65.95 54.09 15.57
CA CYS A 524 67.41 54.08 15.62
C CYS A 524 67.99 54.57 14.28
N PHE A 525 68.83 55.61 14.34
CA PHE A 525 69.64 56.05 13.20
C PHE A 525 70.99 55.31 13.24
N LEU A 526 71.25 54.47 12.24
CA LEU A 526 72.51 53.75 12.09
C LEU A 526 73.29 54.37 10.92
N VAL A 527 74.54 54.78 11.17
CA VAL A 527 75.43 55.38 10.16
C VAL A 527 76.54 54.38 9.85
N SER A 528 76.80 54.12 8.56
CA SER A 528 77.89 53.24 8.11
C SER A 528 78.58 53.84 6.88
N ARG A 529 79.91 53.86 6.84
CA ARG A 529 80.71 54.32 5.68
C ARG A 529 80.92 53.17 4.71
N LEU A 530 80.42 53.28 3.47
CA LEU A 530 80.87 52.45 2.35
C LEU A 530 80.97 53.25 1.04
N THR A 531 81.97 52.89 0.25
CA THR A 531 82.35 53.46 -1.05
C THR A 531 81.36 53.07 -2.15
N GLU A 532 81.19 53.98 -3.12
CA GLU A 532 80.19 54.03 -4.20
C GLU A 532 79.73 52.69 -4.81
N LYS A 533 78.41 52.57 -4.99
CA LYS A 533 77.77 52.16 -6.25
C LYS A 533 76.35 52.71 -6.32
N SER A 534 76.07 53.49 -7.35
CA SER A 534 74.75 54.02 -7.68
C SER A 534 73.78 52.87 -8.01
N VAL A 535 72.72 52.73 -7.22
CA VAL A 535 71.47 52.11 -7.67
C VAL A 535 70.36 53.09 -7.33
N ASN A 536 69.66 53.53 -8.36
CA ASN A 536 68.47 54.36 -8.27
C ASN A 536 67.26 53.44 -8.49
N PRO A 537 66.60 52.90 -7.45
CA PRO A 537 65.26 52.39 -7.63
C PRO A 537 64.32 53.58 -7.48
N SER A 538 63.68 54.02 -8.56
CA SER A 538 62.48 54.84 -8.43
C SER A 538 61.39 53.94 -7.83
N VAL A 539 61.36 53.84 -6.50
CA VAL A 539 60.30 53.13 -5.80
C VAL A 539 59.02 53.95 -6.00
N ALA A 540 57.97 53.32 -6.52
CA ALA A 540 56.69 53.99 -6.65
C ALA A 540 56.25 54.51 -5.28
N GLN A 541 55.66 55.70 -5.24
CA GLN A 541 55.27 56.38 -4.00
C GLN A 541 54.52 55.47 -3.01
N PHE A 542 53.61 54.61 -3.51
CA PHE A 542 52.85 53.66 -2.70
C PHE A 542 53.71 52.55 -2.07
N GLU A 543 54.62 51.95 -2.84
CA GLU A 543 55.52 50.91 -2.36
C GLU A 543 56.49 51.44 -1.31
N PHE A 544 56.95 52.67 -1.51
CA PHE A 544 57.77 53.36 -0.54
C PHE A 544 57.03 53.59 0.78
N LEU A 545 55.79 54.10 0.73
CA LEU A 545 54.96 54.33 1.92
C LEU A 545 54.57 53.01 2.63
N ARG A 546 54.36 51.91 1.88
CA ARG A 546 54.09 50.58 2.43
C ARG A 546 55.26 50.04 3.26
N MET A 547 56.50 50.24 2.80
CA MET A 547 57.70 49.86 3.55
C MET A 547 57.85 50.66 4.86
N LEU A 548 57.35 51.89 4.90
CA LEU A 548 57.47 52.78 6.07
C LEU A 548 56.47 52.46 7.19
N TYR A 549 55.38 51.73 6.92
CA TYR A 549 54.34 51.43 7.92
C TYR A 549 54.85 50.67 9.15
N ASN A 550 55.84 49.79 8.98
CA ASN A 550 56.46 49.03 10.07
C ASN A 550 57.96 49.37 10.17
N LEU A 551 58.30 50.65 9.99
CA LEU A 551 59.67 51.11 10.04
C LEU A 551 60.18 51.17 11.49
N THR A 552 61.10 50.27 11.82
CA THR A 552 61.71 50.21 13.17
C THR A 552 63.10 50.86 13.23
N ALA A 553 63.80 51.03 12.10
CA ALA A 553 65.09 51.71 12.01
C ALA A 553 65.29 52.35 10.63
N LEU A 554 66.01 53.48 10.56
CA LEU A 554 66.33 54.18 9.31
C LEU A 554 67.85 54.34 9.18
N HIS A 555 68.42 53.72 8.14
CA HIS A 555 69.85 53.71 7.88
C HIS A 555 70.21 54.80 6.86
N ILE A 556 71.09 55.74 7.21
CA ILE A 556 71.48 56.86 6.36
C ILE A 556 72.97 56.75 6.04
N ASN A 557 73.31 56.70 4.75
CA ASN A 557 74.69 56.56 4.26
C ASN A 557 75.19 57.89 3.66
N THR A 558 76.16 58.54 4.30
CA THR A 558 76.79 59.80 3.83
C THR A 558 78.08 60.11 4.60
N SER A 559 78.95 60.96 4.05
CA SER A 559 80.28 61.26 4.60
C SER A 559 80.32 62.41 5.61
N GLN A 560 79.34 63.33 5.59
CA GLN A 560 79.19 64.44 6.54
C GLN A 560 77.71 64.82 6.69
N LEU A 561 77.17 64.76 7.91
CA LEU A 561 75.83 65.23 8.27
C LEU A 561 75.92 66.15 9.48
N SER A 562 75.25 67.30 9.42
CA SER A 562 74.99 68.14 10.59
C SER A 562 73.53 68.62 10.52
N ARG A 563 72.82 68.58 11.66
CA ARG A 563 71.39 68.91 11.80
C ARG A 563 70.48 68.21 10.79
N VAL A 564 70.17 66.94 11.05
CA VAL A 564 69.09 66.26 10.33
C VAL A 564 67.77 66.61 11.01
N SER A 565 66.87 67.30 10.29
CA SER A 565 65.50 67.56 10.73
C SER A 565 64.52 66.71 9.93
N LEU A 566 63.72 65.90 10.61
CA LEU A 566 62.59 65.19 10.03
C LEU A 566 61.30 65.84 10.50
N GLU A 567 60.50 66.36 9.59
CA GLU A 567 59.15 66.83 9.90
C GLU A 567 58.26 65.60 10.13
N SER A 568 57.70 65.48 11.32
CA SER A 568 56.83 64.40 11.76
C SER A 568 55.50 64.97 12.25
N ALA A 569 54.45 64.17 12.21
CA ALA A 569 53.13 64.57 12.65
C ALA A 569 52.80 63.92 13.99
N VAL A 570 52.37 64.72 14.97
CA VAL A 570 51.88 64.23 16.27
C VAL A 570 50.43 64.67 16.46
N ARG A 571 49.60 63.77 16.99
CA ARG A 571 48.20 64.09 17.34
C ARG A 571 48.18 65.18 18.40
N THR A 572 47.40 66.22 18.16
CA THR A 572 47.17 67.32 19.10
C THR A 572 45.68 67.56 19.28
N ASN A 573 45.26 67.94 20.48
CA ASN A 573 43.87 68.28 20.82
C ASN A 573 43.66 69.81 20.93
N TYR A 574 44.64 70.64 20.52
CA TYR A 574 44.58 72.10 20.62
C TYR A 574 44.37 72.74 19.23
N ASP A 575 43.27 73.49 19.06
CA ASP A 575 42.82 74.08 17.79
C ASP A 575 43.63 75.31 17.29
N MET A 576 44.63 75.79 18.04
CA MET A 576 45.36 77.06 17.76
C MET A 576 46.77 76.87 17.17
N VAL A 577 46.98 75.90 16.29
CA VAL A 577 48.28 75.69 15.60
C VAL A 577 48.07 75.35 14.12
N SER A 578 49.04 75.65 13.26
CA SER A 578 49.03 75.27 11.84
C SER A 578 49.00 73.74 11.69
N HIS A 579 47.87 73.23 11.21
CA HIS A 579 47.65 71.81 10.99
C HIS A 579 48.58 71.25 9.91
N ALA A 580 49.05 70.03 10.12
CA ALA A 580 49.78 69.26 9.12
C ALA A 580 48.82 68.79 8.03
N SER A 581 48.45 69.69 7.11
CA SER A 581 47.51 69.43 6.00
C SER A 581 48.00 68.39 4.99
N TRP A 582 49.22 67.89 5.17
CA TRP A 582 49.82 66.79 4.42
C TRP A 582 49.60 65.41 5.05
N VAL A 583 49.03 65.33 6.27
CA VAL A 583 48.54 64.07 6.84
C VAL A 583 47.20 63.75 6.20
N GLU A 584 47.06 62.53 5.69
CA GLU A 584 45.81 62.08 5.11
C GLU A 584 44.82 61.65 6.18
N GLU A 585 43.56 61.99 5.98
CA GLU A 585 42.40 61.42 6.66
C GLU A 585 41.59 60.69 5.60
N CYS A 586 41.54 59.38 5.73
CA CYS A 586 40.99 58.51 4.70
C CYS A 586 39.49 58.37 4.86
N SER A 587 38.76 58.57 3.77
CA SER A 587 37.36 58.18 3.71
C SER A 587 37.33 56.69 3.42
N CYS A 588 37.05 55.90 4.45
CA CYS A 588 37.10 54.45 4.32
C CYS A 588 35.92 53.91 3.53
N PRO A 589 36.18 53.00 2.57
CA PRO A 589 35.10 52.30 1.89
C PRO A 589 34.31 51.47 2.89
N ARG A 590 33.08 51.14 2.51
CA ARG A 590 32.16 50.35 3.33
C ARG A 590 32.85 49.05 3.76
N GLY A 591 32.87 48.82 5.06
CA GLY A 591 33.46 47.64 5.68
C GLY A 591 34.81 47.86 6.34
N PHE A 592 35.41 49.03 6.18
CA PHE A 592 36.63 49.43 6.87
C PHE A 592 36.37 50.61 7.80
N THR A 593 37.15 50.68 8.88
CA THR A 593 37.15 51.75 9.88
C THR A 593 38.57 52.01 10.35
N GLY A 594 38.76 53.11 11.09
CA GLY A 594 40.08 53.64 11.43
C GLY A 594 40.46 54.83 10.54
N GLN A 595 41.40 55.64 11.01
CA GLN A 595 41.78 56.90 10.35
C GLN A 595 42.45 56.68 8.98
N PHE A 596 42.99 55.48 8.76
CA PHE A 596 43.67 55.06 7.55
C PHE A 596 43.01 53.83 6.91
N CYS A 597 41.85 53.40 7.40
CA CYS A 597 41.11 52.22 6.93
C CYS A 597 41.78 50.87 7.26
N GLU A 598 42.37 50.79 8.44
CA GLU A 598 43.18 49.66 8.89
C GLU A 598 42.38 48.52 9.57
N HIS A 599 41.15 48.77 10.02
CA HIS A 599 40.31 47.82 10.75
C HIS A 599 39.03 47.48 9.98
N CYS A 600 38.44 46.29 10.20
CA CYS A 600 37.10 46.00 9.69
C CYS A 600 36.04 46.70 10.55
N ALA A 601 35.09 47.34 9.89
CA ALA A 601 33.95 47.97 10.56
C ALA A 601 33.02 46.91 11.17
N THR A 602 32.19 47.31 12.13
CA THR A 602 31.18 46.41 12.72
C THR A 602 30.25 45.85 11.62
N GLY A 603 30.01 44.54 11.65
CA GLY A 603 29.25 43.84 10.60
C GLY A 603 30.08 43.44 9.37
N PHE A 604 31.42 43.54 9.44
CA PHE A 604 32.35 43.08 8.41
C PHE A 604 33.47 42.24 9.04
N THR A 605 34.06 41.35 8.26
CA THR A 605 35.15 40.45 8.65
C THR A 605 36.23 40.39 7.58
N ARG A 606 37.44 39.92 7.92
CA ARG A 606 38.52 39.75 6.93
C ARG A 606 38.18 38.67 5.91
N GLU A 607 38.44 38.94 4.63
CA GLU A 607 38.31 37.94 3.57
C GLU A 607 39.25 36.75 3.79
N THR A 608 40.50 37.03 4.16
CA THR A 608 41.44 36.01 4.66
C THR A 608 41.53 36.09 6.18
N PRO A 609 41.12 35.04 6.92
CA PRO A 609 41.16 35.06 8.39
C PRO A 609 42.54 35.43 8.92
N ASN A 610 42.61 36.46 9.77
CA ASN A 610 43.84 37.05 10.34
C ASN A 610 44.84 37.68 9.32
N GLY A 611 44.40 38.11 8.13
CA GLY A 611 45.26 38.66 7.06
C GLY A 611 45.89 40.04 7.31
N GLY A 612 45.63 40.68 8.46
CA GLY A 612 46.19 41.99 8.85
C GLY A 612 45.58 43.20 8.13
N PRO A 613 46.09 44.43 8.35
CA PRO A 613 45.48 45.68 7.88
C PRO A 613 45.39 45.85 6.37
N LEU A 614 46.20 45.13 5.59
CA LEU A 614 46.19 45.15 4.13
C LEU A 614 45.17 44.15 3.53
N SER A 615 44.58 43.25 4.34
CA SER A 615 43.57 42.29 3.88
C SER A 615 42.20 42.96 3.73
N PRO A 616 41.45 42.67 2.65
CA PRO A 616 40.10 43.19 2.46
C PRO A 616 39.11 42.80 3.57
N CYS A 617 38.11 43.66 3.81
CA CYS A 617 36.99 43.40 4.72
C CYS A 617 35.71 43.13 3.90
N VAL A 618 35.05 42.00 4.15
CA VAL A 618 33.81 41.56 3.52
C VAL A 618 32.65 41.57 4.53
N PRO A 619 31.38 41.80 4.11
CA PRO A 619 30.25 41.78 5.04
C PRO A 619 30.13 40.46 5.80
N CYS A 620 29.71 40.53 7.07
CA CYS A 620 29.31 39.36 7.83
C CYS A 620 28.13 38.67 7.13
N ASN A 621 28.21 37.36 6.93
CA ASN A 621 27.11 36.58 6.37
C ASN A 621 26.42 35.76 7.45
N CYS A 622 25.71 36.41 8.37
CA CYS A 622 24.99 35.74 9.47
C CYS A 622 23.48 35.68 9.25
N ASN A 623 23.03 35.72 7.99
CA ASN A 623 21.62 35.81 7.59
C ASN A 623 20.80 36.86 8.36
N GLN A 624 21.44 37.94 8.83
CA GLN A 624 20.85 38.99 9.69
C GLN A 624 20.39 38.54 11.09
N HIS A 625 20.67 37.29 11.48
CA HIS A 625 20.34 36.74 12.80
C HIS A 625 21.47 36.84 13.82
N GLY A 626 22.47 37.67 13.57
CA GLY A 626 23.63 37.75 14.46
C GLY A 626 24.73 38.67 13.98
N THR A 627 25.80 38.73 14.77
CA THR A 627 27.03 39.45 14.42
C THR A 627 28.17 38.46 14.22
N CYS A 628 29.10 38.75 13.31
CA CYS A 628 30.28 37.92 13.11
C CYS A 628 31.55 38.52 13.73
N HIS A 629 32.51 37.66 14.03
CA HIS A 629 33.82 38.07 14.52
C HIS A 629 34.67 38.75 13.42
N PRO A 630 35.28 39.93 13.66
CA PRO A 630 35.89 40.77 12.61
C PRO A 630 37.16 40.19 11.97
N GLU A 631 37.79 39.19 12.59
CA GLU A 631 39.01 38.55 12.06
C GLU A 631 38.81 37.08 11.61
N THR A 632 37.72 36.41 12.04
CA THR A 632 37.49 34.98 11.78
C THR A 632 36.19 34.66 11.04
N GLY A 633 35.22 35.57 11.04
CA GLY A 633 33.97 35.45 10.27
C GLY A 633 32.89 34.54 10.85
N VAL A 634 33.12 33.89 11.99
CA VAL A 634 32.12 33.05 12.67
C VAL A 634 31.01 33.90 13.28
N CYS A 635 29.76 33.49 13.08
CA CYS A 635 28.57 34.17 13.54
C CYS A 635 28.16 33.78 14.97
N ASP A 636 27.69 34.76 15.74
CA ASP A 636 27.02 34.60 17.03
C ASP A 636 25.51 34.72 16.81
N CYS A 637 24.83 33.57 16.70
CA CYS A 637 23.44 33.46 16.26
C CYS A 637 22.44 33.80 17.36
N ARG A 638 21.33 34.44 16.96
CA ARG A 638 20.21 34.89 17.78
C ARG A 638 18.90 34.45 17.13
N ASP A 639 17.75 34.86 17.68
CA ASP A 639 16.43 34.60 17.11
C ASP A 639 16.11 33.09 16.91
N PHE A 640 16.61 32.24 17.80
CA PHE A 640 16.46 30.78 17.74
C PHE A 640 17.00 30.16 16.44
N THR A 641 18.08 30.74 15.91
CA THR A 641 18.83 30.23 14.75
C THR A 641 20.18 29.63 15.18
N THR A 642 20.68 28.70 14.37
CA THR A 642 21.94 27.97 14.59
C THR A 642 22.65 27.69 13.25
N GLY A 643 23.91 27.24 13.31
CA GLY A 643 24.78 27.05 12.14
C GLY A 643 25.93 28.06 12.06
N HIS A 644 26.84 27.87 11.09
CA HIS A 644 28.03 28.73 10.96
C HIS A 644 27.69 30.16 10.51
N TYR A 645 26.56 30.29 9.83
CA TYR A 645 26.03 31.51 9.23
C TYR A 645 24.61 31.80 9.73
N CYS A 646 24.15 31.13 10.79
CA CYS A 646 22.79 31.23 11.34
C CYS A 646 21.71 30.83 10.30
N GLU A 647 21.96 29.76 9.58
CA GLU A 647 21.18 29.30 8.43
C GLU A 647 20.08 28.26 8.76
N LEU A 648 20.00 27.81 10.02
CA LEU A 648 19.03 26.80 10.48
C LEU A 648 18.25 27.34 11.69
N CYS A 649 16.99 26.91 11.88
CA CYS A 649 16.32 27.09 13.16
C CYS A 649 16.82 26.05 14.18
N GLU A 650 16.85 26.42 15.45
CA GLU A 650 17.18 25.52 16.56
C GLU A 650 16.09 24.46 16.76
N ASP A 651 16.43 23.29 17.34
CA ASP A 651 15.49 22.19 17.55
C ASP A 651 14.26 22.65 18.36
N GLY A 652 13.05 22.33 17.87
CA GLY A 652 11.78 22.79 18.46
C GLY A 652 11.25 24.10 17.88
N TYR A 653 11.94 24.68 16.91
CA TYR A 653 11.51 25.85 16.14
C TYR A 653 11.47 25.53 14.63
N TYR A 654 10.54 26.15 13.91
CA TYR A 654 10.38 25.99 12.46
C TYR A 654 10.24 27.35 11.77
N GLY A 655 10.56 27.38 10.48
CA GLY A 655 10.43 28.55 9.63
C GLY A 655 11.66 28.70 8.73
N ASN A 656 11.97 29.92 8.32
CA ASN A 656 13.02 30.19 7.33
C ASN A 656 14.09 31.13 7.89
N ALA A 657 15.16 30.57 8.44
CA ALA A 657 16.29 31.34 9.00
C ALA A 657 17.13 32.11 7.95
N LEU A 658 16.74 32.14 6.68
CA LEU A 658 17.45 32.87 5.61
C LEU A 658 16.80 34.22 5.28
N THR A 659 15.60 34.51 5.79
CA THR A 659 14.90 35.77 5.50
C THR A 659 15.47 36.96 6.28
N GLY A 660 16.04 36.72 7.46
CA GLY A 660 16.73 37.72 8.27
C GLY A 660 15.83 38.60 9.13
N SER A 661 14.72 38.06 9.64
CA SER A 661 13.82 38.75 10.58
C SER A 661 13.74 38.04 11.94
N PRO A 662 13.61 38.75 13.08
CA PRO A 662 13.57 38.11 14.41
C PRO A 662 12.42 37.11 14.65
N GLY A 663 11.44 37.04 13.74
CA GLY A 663 10.30 36.11 13.78
C GLY A 663 10.42 34.93 12.82
N ASP A 664 11.58 34.73 12.20
CA ASP A 664 11.79 33.72 11.16
C ASP A 664 11.73 32.29 11.68
N CYS A 665 12.06 32.07 12.95
CA CYS A 665 11.94 30.79 13.63
C CYS A 665 10.87 30.89 14.72
N LEU A 666 9.75 30.20 14.53
CA LEU A 666 8.62 30.16 15.44
C LEU A 666 8.61 28.83 16.20
N PRO A 667 8.16 28.80 17.47
CA PRO A 667 8.11 27.56 18.25
C PRO A 667 7.11 26.58 17.62
N CYS A 668 7.48 25.31 17.59
CA CYS A 668 6.64 24.23 17.08
C CYS A 668 5.34 24.11 17.89
N PRO A 669 4.16 24.10 17.25
CA PRO A 669 2.85 23.94 17.90
C PRO A 669 2.56 22.45 18.17
N CYS A 670 3.53 21.74 18.76
CA CYS A 670 3.51 20.31 19.02
C CYS A 670 3.52 20.02 20.54
N PRO A 671 2.92 18.92 21.00
CA PRO A 671 3.00 18.51 22.40
C PRO A 671 4.45 18.42 22.86
N ASP A 672 4.73 18.89 24.08
CA ASP A 672 6.06 18.85 24.71
C ASP A 672 7.20 19.52 23.90
N HIS A 673 6.88 20.49 23.03
CA HIS A 673 7.86 21.18 22.16
C HIS A 673 8.66 20.22 21.26
N THR A 674 8.04 19.13 20.85
CA THR A 674 8.62 18.18 19.88
C THR A 674 8.92 18.86 18.53
N THR A 675 9.90 18.31 17.81
CA THR A 675 10.35 18.84 16.52
C THR A 675 9.23 18.83 15.48
N CYS A 676 9.22 19.82 14.61
CA CYS A 676 8.22 19.96 13.55
C CYS A 676 8.85 20.47 12.26
N ALA A 677 8.15 20.25 11.14
CA ALA A 677 8.56 20.71 9.83
C ALA A 677 7.39 21.42 9.15
N GLN A 678 7.71 22.47 8.39
CA GLN A 678 6.73 23.16 7.57
C GLN A 678 6.65 22.51 6.19
N VAL A 679 5.45 22.15 5.76
CA VAL A 679 5.21 21.59 4.42
C VAL A 679 5.33 22.72 3.40
N PRO A 680 6.25 22.66 2.41
CA PRO A 680 6.53 23.77 1.49
C PRO A 680 5.34 24.17 0.62
N GLU A 681 4.39 23.26 0.40
CA GLU A 681 3.26 23.41 -0.52
C GLU A 681 2.04 24.05 0.15
N THR A 682 1.78 23.73 1.43
CA THR A 682 0.59 24.23 2.15
C THR A 682 0.95 25.27 3.22
N GLY A 683 2.21 25.33 3.66
CA GLY A 683 2.64 26.15 4.78
C GLY A 683 2.25 25.59 6.15
N ASP A 684 1.63 24.40 6.19
CA ASP A 684 1.23 23.73 7.43
C ASP A 684 2.43 23.21 8.19
N VAL A 685 2.31 23.23 9.52
CA VAL A 685 3.37 22.83 10.45
C VAL A 685 3.01 21.49 11.03
N VAL A 686 3.80 20.49 10.69
CA VAL A 686 3.55 19.08 11.01
C VAL A 686 4.58 18.62 12.02
N CYS A 687 4.11 18.07 13.13
CA CYS A 687 4.99 17.47 14.14
C CYS A 687 5.67 16.24 13.55
N THR A 688 7.00 16.20 13.58
CA THR A 688 7.78 15.08 13.01
C THR A 688 7.93 13.92 13.98
N ASN A 689 7.72 14.16 15.28
CA ASN A 689 7.85 13.16 16.34
C ASN A 689 6.68 13.28 17.32
N CYS A 690 5.66 12.43 17.18
CA CYS A 690 4.56 12.35 18.12
C CYS A 690 4.89 11.43 19.31
N PRO A 691 4.38 11.73 20.53
CA PRO A 691 4.42 10.80 21.66
C PRO A 691 3.77 9.44 21.31
N THR A 692 4.28 8.36 21.88
CA THR A 692 3.80 6.98 21.60
C THR A 692 2.29 6.85 21.75
N GLY A 693 1.62 6.29 20.73
CA GLY A 693 0.17 6.11 20.73
C GLY A 693 -0.63 7.31 20.21
N GLN A 694 0.03 8.39 19.75
CA GLN A 694 -0.59 9.57 19.13
C GLN A 694 -0.17 9.73 17.66
N ARG A 695 -1.09 10.22 16.83
CA ARG A 695 -0.89 10.54 15.41
C ARG A 695 -1.66 11.80 15.03
N GLY A 696 -1.54 12.20 13.77
CA GLY A 696 -2.14 13.45 13.26
C GLY A 696 -1.08 14.52 13.06
N VAL A 697 -1.46 15.59 12.37
CA VAL A 697 -0.50 16.64 11.98
C VAL A 697 0.06 17.41 13.19
N ARG A 698 -0.67 17.38 14.31
CA ARG A 698 -0.35 17.99 15.60
C ARG A 698 -0.41 16.99 16.75
N CYS A 699 -0.31 15.69 16.45
CA CYS A 699 -0.45 14.60 17.44
C CYS A 699 -1.80 14.67 18.19
N GLU A 700 -2.84 15.13 17.50
CA GLU A 700 -4.17 15.40 18.05
C GLU A 700 -5.09 14.16 18.08
N LEU A 701 -4.70 13.09 17.40
CA LEU A 701 -5.45 11.84 17.30
C LEU A 701 -4.70 10.72 18.00
N CYS A 702 -5.42 9.68 18.42
CA CYS A 702 -4.78 8.44 18.84
C CYS A 702 -4.41 7.58 17.63
N GLU A 703 -3.28 6.86 17.73
CA GLU A 703 -2.88 5.84 16.74
C GLU A 703 -3.96 4.77 16.59
N ASP A 704 -3.98 4.10 15.43
CA ASP A 704 -4.96 3.05 15.19
C ASP A 704 -4.75 1.89 16.17
N GLY A 705 -5.85 1.47 16.81
CA GLY A 705 -5.80 0.52 17.93
C GLY A 705 -5.68 1.20 19.31
N PHE A 706 -5.64 2.54 19.36
CA PHE A 706 -5.72 3.34 20.58
C PHE A 706 -6.94 4.28 20.54
N TYR A 707 -7.46 4.65 21.71
CA TYR A 707 -8.52 5.64 21.85
C TYR A 707 -8.23 6.61 23.00
N GLY A 708 -8.77 7.82 22.90
CA GLY A 708 -8.56 8.89 23.87
C GLY A 708 -8.79 10.28 23.28
N ASN A 709 -8.49 11.31 24.08
CA ASN A 709 -8.56 12.72 23.70
C ASN A 709 -7.27 13.43 24.14
N PRO A 710 -6.15 13.25 23.40
CA PRO A 710 -4.82 13.65 23.86
C PRO A 710 -4.66 15.18 24.02
N LEU A 711 -5.43 15.98 23.29
CA LEU A 711 -5.37 17.46 23.37
C LEU A 711 -6.55 18.11 24.12
N GLY A 712 -7.53 17.33 24.59
CA GLY A 712 -8.64 17.86 25.38
C GLY A 712 -9.57 18.81 24.61
N TRP A 713 -9.77 18.59 23.31
CA TRP A 713 -10.74 19.38 22.55
C TRP A 713 -12.16 19.10 23.07
N GLY A 714 -12.76 20.10 23.74
CA GLY A 714 -14.13 20.07 24.24
C GLY A 714 -14.37 19.37 25.59
N ASP A 715 -13.42 18.57 26.07
CA ASP A 715 -13.52 17.75 27.30
C ASP A 715 -12.16 17.63 28.02
N LYS A 716 -12.08 16.87 29.13
CA LYS A 716 -10.81 16.64 29.85
C LYS A 716 -9.80 15.85 28.99
N VAL A 717 -8.52 16.22 29.09
CA VAL A 717 -7.41 15.50 28.45
C VAL A 717 -7.44 14.03 28.88
N GLN A 718 -7.52 13.13 27.90
CA GLN A 718 -7.52 11.69 28.09
C GLN A 718 -6.40 11.08 27.25
N PRO A 719 -5.36 10.49 27.86
CA PRO A 719 -4.25 9.92 27.11
C PRO A 719 -4.72 8.73 26.25
N CYS A 720 -4.04 8.53 25.13
CA CYS A 720 -4.33 7.43 24.21
C CYS A 720 -4.02 6.08 24.88
N VAL A 721 -5.03 5.23 24.98
CA VAL A 721 -4.94 3.88 25.56
C VAL A 721 -5.35 2.83 24.53
N MET A 722 -4.71 1.68 24.57
CA MET A 722 -4.97 0.60 23.62
C MET A 722 -6.41 0.08 23.75
N CYS A 723 -7.04 -0.24 22.63
CA CYS A 723 -8.39 -0.77 22.58
C CYS A 723 -8.46 -2.22 23.06
N GLU A 724 -9.43 -2.50 23.93
CA GLU A 724 -9.66 -3.83 24.50
C GLU A 724 -10.83 -4.51 23.79
N CYS A 725 -10.54 -5.34 22.80
CA CYS A 725 -11.55 -6.07 22.01
C CYS A 725 -11.52 -7.59 22.26
N ASN A 726 -11.10 -8.02 23.44
CA ASN A 726 -11.02 -9.42 23.88
C ASN A 726 -10.27 -10.38 22.91
N GLY A 727 -9.34 -9.85 22.10
CA GLY A 727 -8.61 -10.64 21.11
C GLY A 727 -9.45 -11.14 19.92
N ASN A 728 -10.66 -10.60 19.75
CA ASN A 728 -11.59 -10.96 18.66
C ASN A 728 -11.58 -9.94 17.52
N VAL A 729 -10.43 -9.31 17.28
CA VAL A 729 -10.20 -8.35 16.21
C VAL A 729 -8.85 -8.68 15.60
N ASP A 730 -8.66 -8.36 14.32
CA ASP A 730 -7.33 -8.48 13.72
C ASP A 730 -6.47 -7.30 14.22
N PRO A 731 -5.36 -7.56 14.94
CA PRO A 731 -4.49 -6.50 15.43
C PRO A 731 -3.83 -5.67 14.32
N ASN A 732 -3.87 -6.13 13.06
CA ASN A 732 -3.34 -5.40 11.90
C ASN A 732 -4.42 -4.63 11.13
N ALA A 733 -5.70 -4.74 11.51
CA ALA A 733 -6.78 -4.03 10.84
C ALA A 733 -6.79 -2.54 11.23
N VAL A 734 -6.92 -1.65 10.25
CA VAL A 734 -7.12 -0.21 10.49
C VAL A 734 -8.53 0.04 11.03
N GLY A 735 -8.69 0.90 12.04
CA GLY A 735 -10.00 1.21 12.62
C GLY A 735 -10.63 0.04 13.38
N VAL A 736 -9.83 -0.70 14.14
CA VAL A 736 -10.28 -1.78 15.06
C VAL A 736 -11.37 -1.28 16.02
N CYS A 737 -11.19 -0.07 16.53
CA CYS A 737 -12.05 0.58 17.50
C CYS A 737 -12.23 2.06 17.15
N ASP A 738 -13.29 2.66 17.66
CA ASP A 738 -13.52 4.09 17.59
C ASP A 738 -12.48 4.85 18.42
N HIS A 739 -11.78 5.79 17.76
CA HIS A 739 -10.66 6.55 18.34
C HIS A 739 -11.01 7.45 19.54
N MET A 740 -12.29 7.74 19.79
CA MET A 740 -12.72 8.58 20.92
C MET A 740 -13.31 7.74 22.06
N THR A 741 -14.12 6.73 21.72
CA THR A 741 -14.91 5.95 22.68
C THR A 741 -14.29 4.60 23.03
N GLY A 742 -13.35 4.09 22.22
CA GLY A 742 -12.72 2.78 22.41
C GLY A 742 -13.59 1.59 22.01
N ARG A 743 -14.79 1.84 21.47
CA ARG A 743 -15.74 0.81 21.03
C ARG A 743 -15.20 0.05 19.82
N CYS A 744 -15.14 -1.28 19.90
CA CYS A 744 -14.67 -2.13 18.82
C CYS A 744 -15.65 -2.11 17.63
N LEU A 745 -15.14 -1.81 16.44
CA LEU A 745 -15.93 -1.65 15.21
C LEU A 745 -15.83 -2.89 14.30
N LYS A 746 -14.76 -3.67 14.41
CA LYS A 746 -14.42 -4.77 13.49
C LYS A 746 -14.26 -6.13 14.18
N CYS A 747 -15.32 -6.58 14.85
CA CYS A 747 -15.33 -7.88 15.52
C CYS A 747 -15.26 -9.07 14.54
N LEU A 748 -14.23 -9.91 14.69
CA LEU A 748 -13.96 -11.15 13.96
C LEU A 748 -14.46 -12.39 14.72
N GLY A 749 -14.40 -13.56 14.09
CA GLY A 749 -14.81 -14.82 14.71
C GLY A 749 -16.31 -14.89 15.02
N HIS A 750 -17.12 -14.19 14.23
CA HIS A 750 -18.57 -14.09 14.42
C HIS A 750 -18.98 -13.57 15.81
N THR A 751 -18.20 -12.62 16.34
CA THR A 751 -18.49 -11.92 17.59
C THR A 751 -19.11 -10.53 17.33
N THR A 752 -19.64 -9.92 18.39
CA THR A 752 -20.31 -8.61 18.42
C THR A 752 -20.28 -8.06 19.85
N GLY A 753 -20.64 -6.78 20.04
CA GLY A 753 -20.55 -6.08 21.32
C GLY A 753 -19.48 -4.99 21.30
N ASP A 754 -19.48 -4.11 22.30
CA ASP A 754 -18.57 -2.95 22.32
C ASP A 754 -17.11 -3.35 22.52
N HIS A 755 -16.89 -4.57 23.01
CA HIS A 755 -15.58 -5.21 23.19
C HIS A 755 -15.51 -6.57 22.50
N CYS A 756 -16.38 -6.83 21.51
CA CYS A 756 -16.49 -8.14 20.83
C CYS A 756 -16.72 -9.31 21.79
N GLU A 757 -17.50 -9.08 22.85
CA GLU A 757 -17.69 -10.00 23.97
C GLU A 757 -18.88 -10.97 23.84
N LYS A 758 -19.65 -10.88 22.75
CA LYS A 758 -20.86 -11.70 22.49
C LYS A 758 -20.76 -12.38 21.13
N CYS A 759 -21.44 -13.53 20.95
CA CYS A 759 -21.61 -14.08 19.60
C CYS A 759 -22.64 -13.26 18.82
N ARG A 760 -22.39 -13.08 17.52
CA ARG A 760 -23.31 -12.42 16.58
C ARG A 760 -24.60 -13.25 16.44
N SER A 761 -25.72 -12.60 16.09
CA SER A 761 -26.98 -13.31 15.81
C SER A 761 -26.78 -14.41 14.77
N GLY A 762 -27.43 -15.56 14.96
CA GLY A 762 -27.20 -16.76 14.16
C GLY A 762 -25.93 -17.55 14.52
N TYR A 763 -25.20 -17.17 15.58
CA TYR A 763 -24.05 -17.90 16.11
C TYR A 763 -24.19 -18.13 17.63
N TYR A 764 -23.62 -19.22 18.12
CA TYR A 764 -23.65 -19.59 19.54
C TYR A 764 -22.29 -20.11 20.04
N GLY A 765 -21.99 -19.93 21.32
CA GLY A 765 -20.73 -20.35 21.94
C GLY A 765 -20.20 -19.33 22.94
N ASN A 766 -18.90 -19.36 23.21
CA ASN A 766 -18.23 -18.40 24.09
C ASN A 766 -17.30 -17.49 23.29
N ALA A 767 -17.69 -16.23 23.13
CA ALA A 767 -16.90 -15.22 22.44
C ALA A 767 -15.56 -14.90 23.15
N LEU A 768 -15.44 -15.15 24.45
CA LEU A 768 -14.21 -14.91 25.23
C LEU A 768 -13.28 -16.13 25.28
N ALA A 769 -13.60 -17.21 24.55
CA ALA A 769 -12.76 -18.41 24.52
C ALA A 769 -11.46 -18.14 23.75
N ASN A 770 -10.32 -18.45 24.38
CA ASN A 770 -8.99 -18.25 23.81
C ASN A 770 -8.71 -19.23 22.63
N GLU A 771 -7.79 -18.86 21.73
CA GLU A 771 -7.37 -19.59 20.52
C GLU A 771 -6.97 -21.06 20.78
N LEU A 772 -6.55 -21.38 21.99
CA LEU A 772 -6.13 -22.73 22.42
C LEU A 772 -7.29 -23.76 22.52
N LYS A 773 -8.56 -23.33 22.45
CA LYS A 773 -9.76 -24.19 22.53
C LYS A 773 -10.84 -23.76 21.53
N PRO A 774 -10.58 -23.89 20.22
CA PRO A 774 -11.47 -23.39 19.16
C PRO A 774 -12.86 -24.04 19.18
N GLU A 775 -13.01 -25.22 19.78
CA GLU A 775 -14.29 -25.90 19.95
C GLU A 775 -15.31 -25.14 20.81
N ARG A 776 -14.89 -24.11 21.55
CA ARG A 776 -15.76 -23.26 22.39
C ARG A 776 -16.04 -21.87 21.81
N LYS A 777 -15.37 -21.45 20.72
CA LYS A 777 -15.64 -20.16 20.04
C LYS A 777 -17.02 -20.17 19.35
N CYS A 778 -17.48 -19.01 18.87
CA CYS A 778 -18.80 -18.84 18.24
C CYS A 778 -18.93 -19.70 16.98
N LYS A 779 -19.97 -20.54 16.94
CA LYS A 779 -20.30 -21.46 15.83
C LYS A 779 -21.66 -21.10 15.23
N PRO A 780 -21.87 -21.33 13.93
CA PRO A 780 -23.14 -21.04 13.30
C PRO A 780 -24.27 -21.89 13.90
N CYS A 781 -25.44 -21.28 14.05
CA CYS A 781 -26.68 -21.98 14.31
C CYS A 781 -27.01 -22.86 13.11
N ALA A 782 -27.25 -24.15 13.35
CA ALA A 782 -27.59 -25.12 12.31
C ALA A 782 -29.05 -25.55 12.48
N CYS A 783 -29.98 -24.61 12.57
CA CYS A 783 -31.41 -24.92 12.74
C CYS A 783 -32.00 -25.49 11.44
N ASN A 784 -32.62 -26.66 11.51
CA ASN A 784 -33.35 -27.28 10.41
C ASN A 784 -34.63 -26.47 10.14
N VAL A 785 -34.67 -25.85 8.97
CA VAL A 785 -35.79 -25.00 8.54
C VAL A 785 -37.13 -25.73 8.54
N ALA A 786 -37.14 -27.06 8.34
CA ALA A 786 -38.37 -27.82 8.29
C ALA A 786 -38.99 -28.01 9.69
N GLY A 787 -38.15 -28.04 10.73
CA GLY A 787 -38.54 -28.31 12.12
C GLY A 787 -38.49 -27.11 13.06
N THR A 788 -38.10 -25.93 12.58
CA THR A 788 -37.92 -24.72 13.41
C THR A 788 -39.15 -23.81 13.35
N SER A 789 -39.62 -23.36 14.51
CA SER A 789 -40.79 -22.48 14.67
C SER A 789 -40.36 -21.01 14.66
N GLY A 790 -40.18 -20.40 13.49
CA GLY A 790 -39.89 -18.97 13.35
C GLY A 790 -38.48 -18.65 12.85
N SER A 791 -37.75 -17.76 13.55
CA SER A 791 -36.39 -17.34 13.15
C SER A 791 -35.41 -18.52 13.16
N PRO A 792 -34.46 -18.59 12.21
CA PRO A 792 -33.34 -19.55 12.25
C PRO A 792 -32.31 -19.27 13.36
N ASP A 793 -32.56 -18.27 14.21
CA ASP A 793 -31.73 -17.98 15.38
C ASP A 793 -31.84 -19.08 16.45
N CYS A 794 -30.70 -19.46 17.01
CA CYS A 794 -30.59 -20.40 18.12
C CYS A 794 -30.16 -19.67 19.40
N HIS A 795 -30.34 -20.31 20.55
CA HIS A 795 -29.93 -19.74 21.82
C HIS A 795 -28.40 -19.47 21.85
N PRO A 796 -27.94 -18.25 22.22
CA PRO A 796 -26.54 -17.81 22.05
C PRO A 796 -25.49 -18.61 22.82
N ASP A 797 -25.83 -19.24 23.96
CA ASP A 797 -24.87 -20.09 24.69
C ASP A 797 -24.98 -21.59 24.35
N THR A 798 -26.21 -22.09 24.17
CA THR A 798 -26.48 -23.54 24.06
C THR A 798 -26.65 -24.04 22.63
N GLY A 799 -26.88 -23.12 21.69
CA GLY A 799 -27.09 -23.42 20.28
C GLY A 799 -28.39 -24.16 19.98
N LYS A 800 -29.35 -24.16 20.92
CA LYS A 800 -30.64 -24.85 20.80
C LYS A 800 -31.62 -23.98 20.02
N CYS A 801 -32.19 -24.53 18.98
CA CYS A 801 -33.22 -23.91 18.14
C CYS A 801 -34.62 -24.06 18.76
N VAL A 802 -35.55 -23.20 18.37
CA VAL A 802 -36.95 -23.29 18.81
C VAL A 802 -37.69 -24.26 17.90
N CYS A 803 -37.95 -25.48 18.36
CA CYS A 803 -38.56 -26.52 17.53
C CYS A 803 -40.08 -26.41 17.43
N LEU A 804 -40.62 -26.83 16.29
CA LEU A 804 -42.05 -27.05 16.04
C LEU A 804 -42.57 -28.20 16.91
N SER A 805 -43.88 -28.27 17.09
CA SER A 805 -44.52 -29.34 17.88
C SER A 805 -44.12 -30.73 17.38
N HIS A 806 -43.78 -31.62 18.32
CA HIS A 806 -43.35 -33.00 18.06
C HIS A 806 -42.03 -33.15 17.29
N VAL A 807 -41.23 -32.08 17.25
CA VAL A 807 -39.86 -32.05 16.71
C VAL A 807 -38.88 -31.80 17.85
N THR A 808 -37.76 -32.52 17.84
CA THR A 808 -36.71 -32.49 18.87
C THR A 808 -35.31 -32.43 18.25
N GLY A 809 -34.29 -32.39 19.11
CA GLY A 809 -32.90 -32.16 18.73
C GLY A 809 -32.48 -30.70 18.90
N ARG A 810 -31.16 -30.46 18.87
CA ARG A 810 -30.58 -29.11 19.01
C ARG A 810 -30.91 -28.24 17.78
N ASP A 811 -30.91 -28.87 16.62
CA ASP A 811 -31.18 -28.32 15.30
C ASP A 811 -32.65 -28.50 14.88
N CYS A 812 -33.51 -29.11 15.69
CA CYS A 812 -34.88 -29.46 15.29
C CYS A 812 -34.95 -30.34 14.03
N GLY A 813 -33.96 -31.22 13.82
CA GLY A 813 -33.92 -32.13 12.67
C GLY A 813 -34.58 -33.49 12.89
N GLN A 814 -35.10 -33.77 14.09
CA GLN A 814 -35.55 -35.11 14.48
C GLN A 814 -36.99 -35.09 14.99
N CYS A 815 -37.80 -36.09 14.62
CA CYS A 815 -39.12 -36.26 15.21
C CYS A 815 -39.02 -36.84 16.63
N GLU A 816 -39.91 -36.41 17.52
CA GLU A 816 -40.08 -37.08 18.82
C GLU A 816 -40.48 -38.55 18.63
N THR A 817 -40.11 -39.41 19.58
CA THR A 817 -40.44 -40.85 19.52
C THR A 817 -41.96 -41.05 19.43
N GLY A 818 -42.41 -41.78 18.41
CA GLY A 818 -43.84 -41.95 18.14
C GLY A 818 -44.39 -40.96 17.12
N TYR A 819 -43.52 -40.16 16.48
CA TYR A 819 -43.84 -39.30 15.35
C TYR A 819 -42.87 -39.54 14.17
N PHE A 820 -43.29 -39.26 12.95
CA PHE A 820 -42.51 -39.44 11.73
C PHE A 820 -42.83 -38.35 10.69
N ASN A 821 -42.08 -38.34 9.58
CA ASN A 821 -42.32 -37.46 8.43
C ASN A 821 -42.20 -35.96 8.78
N LEU A 822 -40.97 -35.49 9.02
CA LEU A 822 -40.70 -34.06 9.29
C LEU A 822 -41.05 -33.19 8.06
N GLN A 823 -42.16 -32.47 8.13
CA GLN A 823 -42.63 -31.59 7.05
C GLN A 823 -42.35 -30.11 7.34
N PRO A 824 -41.93 -29.32 6.34
CA PRO A 824 -41.69 -27.88 6.51
C PRO A 824 -42.92 -27.11 7.02
N GLY A 825 -42.77 -26.47 8.19
CA GLY A 825 -43.80 -25.61 8.79
C GLY A 825 -44.93 -26.34 9.52
N LEU A 826 -45.01 -27.68 9.41
CA LEU A 826 -46.01 -28.52 10.10
C LEU A 826 -45.40 -29.37 11.22
N GLY A 827 -44.11 -29.70 11.17
CA GLY A 827 -43.47 -30.58 12.15
C GLY A 827 -43.63 -32.06 11.80
N CYS A 828 -43.75 -32.93 12.81
CA CYS A 828 -43.86 -34.38 12.61
C CYS A 828 -45.27 -34.91 12.89
N GLU A 829 -45.67 -35.92 12.13
CA GLU A 829 -46.98 -36.59 12.24
C GLU A 829 -46.92 -37.79 13.19
N MET A 830 -48.01 -38.07 13.92
CA MET A 830 -48.04 -39.17 14.89
C MET A 830 -48.08 -40.55 14.21
N CYS A 831 -47.28 -41.50 14.70
CA CYS A 831 -47.30 -42.89 14.27
C CYS A 831 -48.64 -43.57 14.64
N ASN A 832 -49.30 -44.21 13.66
CA ASN A 832 -50.53 -44.97 13.90
C ASN A 832 -50.27 -46.48 14.07
N CYS A 833 -49.46 -46.84 15.06
CA CYS A 833 -49.09 -48.23 15.33
C CYS A 833 -50.21 -48.98 16.05
N ASN A 834 -50.60 -50.15 15.51
CA ASN A 834 -51.60 -51.01 16.14
C ASN A 834 -51.05 -51.55 17.47
N PRO A 835 -51.72 -51.30 18.60
CA PRO A 835 -51.18 -51.65 19.94
C PRO A 835 -51.10 -53.17 20.20
N ILE A 836 -51.79 -53.99 19.40
CA ILE A 836 -51.80 -55.45 19.52
C ILE A 836 -50.67 -56.05 18.67
N GLY A 837 -50.57 -55.65 17.41
CA GLY A 837 -49.61 -56.22 16.46
C GLY A 837 -48.23 -55.55 16.46
N SER A 838 -48.11 -54.34 17.03
CA SER A 838 -46.83 -53.63 17.21
C SER A 838 -46.20 -53.96 18.57
N SER A 839 -44.88 -53.92 18.62
CA SER A 839 -44.11 -54.11 19.85
C SER A 839 -44.03 -52.84 20.71
N SER A 840 -44.11 -51.66 20.08
CA SER A 840 -44.17 -50.34 20.71
C SER A 840 -44.99 -49.37 19.86
N SER A 841 -45.28 -48.17 20.39
CA SER A 841 -45.86 -47.05 19.62
C SER A 841 -44.82 -46.29 18.79
N ALA A 842 -43.55 -46.69 18.83
CA ALA A 842 -42.50 -46.08 18.04
C ALA A 842 -42.53 -46.63 16.61
N CYS A 843 -42.39 -45.72 15.64
CA CYS A 843 -42.26 -46.07 14.22
C CYS A 843 -41.01 -45.42 13.63
N HIS A 844 -40.64 -45.84 12.42
CA HIS A 844 -39.48 -45.32 11.73
C HIS A 844 -39.66 -43.81 11.42
N PRO A 845 -38.69 -42.94 11.76
CA PRO A 845 -38.86 -41.48 11.77
C PRO A 845 -39.12 -40.84 10.40
N ILE A 846 -38.85 -41.56 9.30
CA ILE A 846 -39.10 -41.09 7.92
C ILE A 846 -40.31 -41.80 7.30
N THR A 847 -40.40 -43.12 7.41
CA THR A 847 -41.36 -43.94 6.65
C THR A 847 -42.64 -44.23 7.42
N GLY A 848 -42.68 -44.00 8.73
CA GLY A 848 -43.84 -44.31 9.56
C GLY A 848 -44.03 -45.80 9.88
N GLN A 849 -43.09 -46.66 9.45
CA GLN A 849 -43.20 -48.10 9.65
C GLN A 849 -43.09 -48.47 11.13
N CYS A 850 -44.15 -49.07 11.66
CA CYS A 850 -44.20 -49.54 13.04
C CYS A 850 -43.38 -50.82 13.25
N MET A 851 -42.91 -51.01 14.47
CA MET A 851 -42.11 -52.17 14.86
C MET A 851 -43.01 -53.40 15.09
N CYS A 852 -43.28 -54.18 14.04
CA CYS A 852 -44.21 -55.31 14.08
C CYS A 852 -43.71 -56.49 14.90
N ARG A 853 -44.62 -57.17 15.60
CA ARG A 853 -44.34 -58.43 16.32
C ARG A 853 -44.16 -59.58 15.33
N THR A 854 -43.54 -60.65 15.78
CA THR A 854 -43.23 -61.83 14.95
C THR A 854 -44.47 -62.33 14.19
N GLY A 855 -44.36 -62.45 12.88
CA GLY A 855 -45.45 -62.92 12.02
C GLY A 855 -46.49 -61.86 11.62
N VAL A 856 -46.33 -60.59 12.03
CA VAL A 856 -47.21 -59.47 11.68
C VAL A 856 -46.53 -58.57 10.65
N GLU A 857 -47.29 -58.01 9.71
CA GLU A 857 -46.82 -57.07 8.69
C GLU A 857 -47.81 -55.90 8.48
N GLY A 858 -47.45 -54.96 7.60
CA GLY A 858 -48.21 -53.72 7.35
C GLY A 858 -47.59 -52.49 8.03
N LEU A 859 -47.91 -51.28 7.55
CA LEU A 859 -47.34 -50.03 8.06
C LEU A 859 -47.65 -49.79 9.54
N SER A 860 -48.88 -50.14 9.95
CA SER A 860 -49.41 -50.08 11.31
C SER A 860 -49.27 -51.41 12.08
N CYS A 861 -48.73 -52.47 11.47
CA CYS A 861 -48.68 -53.83 12.03
C CYS A 861 -50.05 -54.38 12.44
N ASP A 862 -51.03 -54.33 11.54
CA ASP A 862 -52.40 -54.76 11.78
C ASP A 862 -52.77 -56.10 11.14
N THR A 863 -51.90 -56.66 10.29
CA THR A 863 -52.22 -57.83 9.47
C THR A 863 -51.18 -58.93 9.67
N CYS A 864 -51.61 -60.20 9.67
CA CYS A 864 -50.67 -61.31 9.69
C CYS A 864 -49.94 -61.43 8.36
N ARG A 865 -48.63 -61.65 8.42
CA ARG A 865 -47.84 -61.92 7.23
C ARG A 865 -48.28 -63.20 6.54
N MET A 866 -48.14 -63.25 5.22
CA MET A 866 -48.41 -64.46 4.45
C MET A 866 -47.66 -65.68 5.03
N GLY A 867 -48.38 -66.79 5.20
CA GLY A 867 -47.92 -68.01 5.89
C GLY A 867 -48.11 -67.99 7.41
N PHE A 868 -48.78 -66.99 7.97
CA PHE A 868 -49.08 -66.88 9.41
C PHE A 868 -50.58 -66.61 9.63
N PHE A 869 -51.09 -66.94 10.81
CA PHE A 869 -52.51 -66.81 11.17
C PHE A 869 -52.70 -66.49 12.66
N GLY A 870 -53.92 -66.08 13.03
CA GLY A 870 -54.30 -65.85 14.43
C GLY A 870 -53.66 -64.61 15.05
N PHE A 871 -53.97 -63.43 14.50
CA PHE A 871 -53.49 -62.13 14.98
C PHE A 871 -53.77 -61.95 16.48
N SER A 872 -52.72 -61.70 17.27
CA SER A 872 -52.81 -61.58 18.73
C SER A 872 -51.68 -60.71 19.30
N SER A 873 -51.74 -60.41 20.60
CA SER A 873 -50.68 -59.67 21.30
C SER A 873 -49.32 -60.38 21.36
N ARG A 874 -49.26 -61.67 20.98
CA ARG A 874 -48.01 -62.44 20.82
C ARG A 874 -47.50 -62.45 19.36
N GLY A 875 -48.12 -61.66 18.47
CA GLY A 875 -47.91 -61.71 17.03
C GLY A 875 -48.80 -62.76 16.36
N CYS A 876 -48.43 -63.15 15.14
CA CYS A 876 -49.12 -64.22 14.41
C CYS A 876 -48.32 -65.52 14.49
N ARG A 877 -49.01 -66.64 14.42
CA ARG A 877 -48.38 -67.97 14.47
C ARG A 877 -48.17 -68.48 13.06
N ALA A 878 -47.02 -69.11 12.81
CA ALA A 878 -46.73 -69.69 11.52
C ALA A 878 -47.73 -70.83 11.20
N CYS A 879 -48.21 -70.87 9.97
CA CYS A 879 -49.11 -71.89 9.49
C CYS A 879 -48.45 -73.27 9.45
N ASN A 880 -47.15 -73.34 9.14
CA ASN A 880 -46.37 -74.59 9.04
C ASN A 880 -47.09 -75.67 8.22
N CYS A 881 -47.72 -75.28 7.11
CA CYS A 881 -48.32 -76.20 6.16
C CYS A 881 -47.22 -77.01 5.45
N ASP A 882 -47.40 -78.32 5.32
CA ASP A 882 -46.45 -79.14 4.60
C ASP A 882 -46.42 -78.69 3.13
N PRO A 883 -45.26 -78.30 2.57
CA PRO A 883 -45.20 -77.72 1.24
C PRO A 883 -45.53 -78.72 0.12
N MET A 884 -45.45 -80.03 0.40
CA MET A 884 -45.75 -81.11 -0.53
C MET A 884 -47.21 -81.55 -0.42
N GLY A 885 -47.74 -81.61 0.80
CA GLY A 885 -49.12 -82.02 1.06
C GLY A 885 -50.16 -80.91 0.97
N SER A 886 -49.77 -79.64 1.04
CA SER A 886 -50.70 -78.49 1.04
C SER A 886 -50.82 -77.82 -0.33
N THR A 887 -52.00 -77.32 -0.65
CA THR A 887 -52.25 -76.56 -1.89
C THR A 887 -51.65 -75.15 -1.83
N LEU A 888 -51.70 -74.50 -0.66
CA LEU A 888 -51.13 -73.19 -0.35
C LEU A 888 -50.39 -73.25 0.99
N MET A 889 -49.41 -72.37 1.19
CA MET A 889 -48.71 -72.22 2.49
C MET A 889 -49.51 -71.41 3.51
N GLN A 890 -50.58 -70.74 3.06
CA GLN A 890 -51.52 -70.05 3.92
C GLN A 890 -52.56 -71.04 4.45
N CYS A 891 -52.72 -71.05 5.76
CA CYS A 891 -53.75 -71.80 6.46
C CYS A 891 -54.96 -70.91 6.76
N HIS A 892 -56.10 -71.56 7.06
CA HIS A 892 -57.30 -70.88 7.55
C HIS A 892 -57.07 -70.24 8.93
N ASP A 893 -58.00 -69.40 9.41
CA ASP A 893 -57.88 -68.66 10.68
C ASP A 893 -57.77 -69.55 11.93
N ASN A 894 -58.15 -70.83 11.82
CA ASN A 894 -58.00 -71.84 12.86
C ASN A 894 -56.65 -72.60 12.77
N GLY A 895 -55.81 -72.30 11.78
CA GLY A 895 -54.52 -72.94 11.56
C GLY A 895 -54.54 -74.20 10.71
N THR A 896 -55.68 -74.59 10.12
CA THR A 896 -55.75 -75.77 9.24
C THR A 896 -55.32 -75.44 7.81
N CYS A 897 -54.49 -76.29 7.23
CA CYS A 897 -54.01 -76.18 5.86
C CYS A 897 -54.93 -76.91 4.89
N SER A 898 -55.08 -76.39 3.67
CA SER A 898 -55.89 -77.02 2.63
C SER A 898 -55.08 -78.11 1.91
N CYS A 899 -55.37 -79.38 2.19
CA CYS A 899 -54.58 -80.51 1.71
C CYS A 899 -54.88 -80.90 0.26
N ARG A 900 -53.83 -81.36 -0.45
CA ARG A 900 -53.92 -82.01 -1.75
C ARG A 900 -54.49 -83.42 -1.58
N HIS A 901 -55.05 -83.96 -2.66
CA HIS A 901 -55.65 -85.29 -2.65
C HIS A 901 -54.66 -86.37 -2.16
N GLY A 902 -55.11 -87.27 -1.28
CA GLY A 902 -54.28 -88.31 -0.65
C GLY A 902 -53.50 -87.85 0.60
N PHE A 903 -53.44 -86.54 0.89
CA PHE A 903 -52.85 -86.00 2.11
C PHE A 903 -53.92 -85.60 3.13
N VAL A 904 -53.69 -85.93 4.39
CA VAL A 904 -54.58 -85.68 5.52
C VAL A 904 -53.81 -85.14 6.72
N GLY A 905 -54.55 -84.64 7.72
CA GLY A 905 -53.98 -83.99 8.90
C GLY A 905 -54.08 -82.46 8.81
N TYR A 906 -54.05 -81.79 9.97
CA TYR A 906 -54.27 -80.34 10.05
C TYR A 906 -53.16 -79.51 9.38
N LYS A 907 -51.98 -80.11 9.13
CA LYS A 907 -50.85 -79.54 8.37
C LYS A 907 -50.57 -80.25 7.05
N CYS A 908 -51.42 -81.20 6.65
CA CYS A 908 -51.24 -82.02 5.45
C CYS A 908 -49.93 -82.82 5.41
N ASP A 909 -49.46 -83.24 6.58
CA ASP A 909 -48.18 -83.91 6.82
C ASP A 909 -48.28 -85.45 6.77
N LYS A 910 -49.48 -86.01 6.55
CA LYS A 910 -49.74 -87.45 6.62
C LYS A 910 -50.49 -87.93 5.38
N CYS A 911 -50.29 -89.19 5.01
CA CYS A 911 -51.07 -89.84 3.96
C CYS A 911 -52.38 -90.41 4.50
N GLU A 912 -53.42 -90.38 3.67
CA GLU A 912 -54.72 -90.98 3.97
C GLU A 912 -54.61 -92.50 4.18
N LEU A 913 -55.54 -93.11 4.93
CA LEU A 913 -55.58 -94.56 5.10
C LEU A 913 -55.67 -95.26 3.73
N ASN A 914 -54.91 -96.35 3.54
CA ASN A 914 -54.65 -97.02 2.25
C ASN A 914 -53.71 -96.28 1.28
N TYR A 915 -53.10 -95.16 1.68
CA TYR A 915 -52.01 -94.52 0.95
C TYR A 915 -50.70 -94.64 1.73
N TYR A 916 -49.57 -94.78 1.04
CA TYR A 916 -48.23 -94.75 1.62
C TYR A 916 -47.43 -93.59 1.05
N GLN A 917 -46.48 -93.08 1.84
CA GLN A 917 -45.60 -92.01 1.37
C GLN A 917 -44.50 -92.60 0.50
N ASN A 918 -44.52 -92.28 -0.79
CA ASN A 918 -43.46 -92.68 -1.71
C ASN A 918 -42.25 -91.76 -1.49
N ARG A 919 -41.12 -92.34 -1.05
CA ARG A 919 -39.89 -91.57 -0.72
C ARG A 919 -39.18 -90.97 -1.93
N LEU A 920 -39.51 -91.39 -3.15
CA LEU A 920 -38.90 -90.88 -4.39
C LEU A 920 -39.71 -89.74 -5.00
N THR A 921 -41.04 -89.80 -4.93
CA THR A 921 -41.95 -88.78 -5.49
C THR A 921 -42.46 -87.79 -4.44
N HIS A 922 -42.24 -88.09 -3.15
CA HIS A 922 -42.75 -87.37 -1.98
C HIS A 922 -44.28 -87.17 -1.99
N GLN A 923 -45.01 -88.04 -2.71
CA GLN A 923 -46.47 -88.05 -2.80
C GLN A 923 -47.06 -89.23 -2.02
N CYS A 924 -48.31 -89.07 -1.59
CA CYS A 924 -49.11 -90.16 -1.04
C CYS A 924 -49.73 -90.96 -2.18
N GLU A 925 -49.32 -92.23 -2.31
CA GLU A 925 -49.78 -93.14 -3.38
C GLU A 925 -50.57 -94.31 -2.79
N GLU A 926 -51.58 -94.81 -3.50
CA GLU A 926 -52.41 -95.93 -3.03
C GLU A 926 -51.61 -97.24 -2.87
N CYS A 927 -51.86 -97.96 -1.77
CA CYS A 927 -51.27 -99.25 -1.48
C CYS A 927 -51.80 -100.35 -2.44
N PRO A 928 -50.96 -101.33 -2.85
CA PRO A 928 -51.39 -102.45 -3.72
C PRO A 928 -52.50 -103.32 -3.12
N VAL A 929 -53.29 -103.97 -3.99
CA VAL A 929 -54.51 -104.78 -3.68
C VAL A 929 -54.28 -105.89 -2.64
N CYS A 930 -53.04 -106.36 -2.42
CA CYS A 930 -52.76 -107.36 -1.38
C CYS A 930 -52.93 -106.79 0.05
N TYR A 931 -52.79 -105.48 0.24
CA TYR A 931 -52.92 -104.83 1.54
C TYR A 931 -54.35 -104.91 2.07
N SER A 932 -55.37 -104.75 1.21
CA SER A 932 -56.78 -104.90 1.61
C SER A 932 -57.14 -106.35 1.96
N LEU A 933 -56.56 -107.35 1.29
CA LEU A 933 -56.77 -108.77 1.61
C LEU A 933 -56.18 -109.18 2.96
N ILE A 934 -54.98 -108.70 3.29
CA ILE A 934 -54.33 -108.95 4.58
C ILE A 934 -55.03 -108.18 5.70
N ARG A 935 -55.44 -106.93 5.45
CA ARG A 935 -56.20 -106.12 6.40
C ARG A 935 -57.52 -106.79 6.77
N ASP A 936 -58.26 -107.32 5.80
CA ASP A 936 -59.55 -107.98 6.04
C ASP A 936 -59.39 -109.27 6.87
N GLN A 937 -58.32 -110.05 6.65
CA GLN A 937 -58.01 -111.20 7.50
C GLN A 937 -57.49 -110.82 8.89
N ALA A 938 -56.68 -109.77 8.99
CA ALA A 938 -56.22 -109.23 10.27
C ALA A 938 -57.39 -108.68 11.09
N SER A 939 -58.41 -108.07 10.46
CA SER A 939 -59.64 -107.66 11.15
C SER A 939 -60.49 -108.84 11.62
N LYS A 940 -60.55 -109.95 10.87
CA LYS A 940 -61.21 -111.19 11.32
C LYS A 940 -60.48 -111.83 12.51
N LEU A 941 -59.15 -111.80 12.52
CA LEU A 941 -58.33 -112.28 13.64
C LEU A 941 -58.44 -111.36 14.87
N LYS A 942 -58.45 -110.03 14.67
CA LYS A 942 -58.64 -109.04 15.75
C LYS A 942 -60.03 -109.13 16.38
N ALA A 943 -61.08 -109.38 15.60
CA ALA A 943 -62.43 -109.59 16.14
C ALA A 943 -62.48 -110.83 17.05
N ARG A 944 -61.82 -111.93 16.66
CA ARG A 944 -61.68 -113.14 17.50
C ARG A 944 -60.81 -112.92 18.74
N LEU A 945 -59.77 -112.10 18.64
CA LEU A 945 -58.94 -111.70 19.77
C LEU A 945 -59.72 -110.83 20.77
N TRP A 946 -60.57 -109.93 20.29
CA TRP A 946 -61.42 -109.07 21.12
C TRP A 946 -62.52 -109.86 21.85
N GLU A 947 -63.08 -110.92 21.23
CA GLU A 947 -63.96 -111.90 21.90
C GLU A 947 -63.24 -112.68 23.02
N LEU A 948 -61.96 -113.04 22.80
CA LEU A 948 -61.15 -113.72 23.82
C LEU A 948 -60.80 -112.79 25.00
N GLU A 949 -60.52 -111.52 24.71
CA GLU A 949 -60.21 -110.47 25.70
C GLU A 949 -61.43 -110.09 26.55
N THR A 950 -62.63 -110.08 25.96
CA THR A 950 -63.90 -109.86 26.70
C THR A 950 -64.28 -111.07 27.58
N LEU A 951 -63.95 -112.30 27.17
CA LEU A 951 -64.11 -113.51 28.00
C LEU A 951 -63.11 -113.60 29.17
N LEU A 952 -61.90 -113.05 29.01
CA LEU A 952 -60.89 -112.98 30.07
C LEU A 952 -61.10 -111.82 31.06
N SER A 953 -61.87 -110.80 30.65
CA SER A 953 -62.22 -109.63 31.49
C SER A 953 -63.31 -109.91 32.55
N SER A 954 -63.95 -111.10 32.56
CA SER A 954 -65.06 -111.42 33.48
C SER A 954 -64.68 -112.35 34.65
N TYR A 955 -63.39 -112.64 34.87
CA TYR A 955 -62.90 -113.41 36.03
C TYR A 955 -62.00 -112.54 36.93
N ASP A 956 -62.60 -112.02 38.00
CA ASP A 956 -61.97 -111.19 39.03
C ASP A 956 -61.50 -112.07 40.21
N CYS A 957 -60.20 -112.01 40.52
CA CYS A 957 -59.57 -112.63 41.67
C CYS A 957 -58.46 -111.72 42.23
N ASN A 958 -58.80 -110.61 42.89
CA ASN A 958 -58.46 -110.43 44.31
C ASN A 958 -58.70 -108.99 44.80
N ARG A 959 -59.74 -108.92 45.62
CA ARG A 959 -60.09 -107.86 46.55
C ARG A 959 -59.23 -107.98 47.82
N TYR A 960 -58.00 -107.46 47.87
CA TYR A 960 -57.29 -107.23 49.15
C TYR A 960 -56.21 -106.13 49.05
N SER A 961 -56.20 -105.27 50.07
CA SER A 961 -55.14 -104.32 50.46
C SER A 961 -55.23 -102.87 49.95
N ARG A 962 -55.99 -102.07 50.71
CA ARG A 962 -55.63 -100.69 51.09
C ARG A 962 -54.31 -100.73 51.86
N HIS A 963 -53.38 -99.78 51.63
CA HIS A 963 -52.62 -99.14 52.72
C HIS A 963 -51.76 -97.93 52.27
N TYR A 964 -51.80 -96.87 53.11
CA TYR A 964 -51.03 -95.60 53.17
C TYR A 964 -51.47 -94.43 52.26
N ARG A 965 -52.30 -93.46 52.73
CA ARG A 965 -52.06 -92.27 53.63
C ARG A 965 -50.93 -91.34 53.11
N GLY A 966 -51.07 -90.02 52.98
CA GLY A 966 -52.14 -89.05 53.30
C GLY A 966 -51.56 -87.70 53.79
N ARG A 967 -52.32 -86.59 53.59
CA ARG A 967 -52.31 -85.28 54.31
C ARG A 967 -51.01 -84.42 54.26
N GLN A 968 -50.97 -83.08 54.37
CA GLN A 968 -51.95 -82.01 54.57
C GLN A 968 -51.31 -80.65 54.20
N GLN A 969 -52.19 -79.68 53.96
CA GLN A 969 -52.02 -78.21 53.89
C GLN A 969 -51.07 -77.58 54.95
N HIS A 970 -50.33 -76.53 54.57
CA HIS A 970 -50.50 -75.12 55.01
C HIS A 970 -49.20 -74.27 54.91
N ARG A 971 -49.26 -73.26 54.03
CA ARG A 971 -49.04 -71.80 54.21
C ARG A 971 -47.90 -71.22 55.07
N HIS A 972 -47.33 -70.13 54.52
CA HIS A 972 -46.57 -69.00 55.11
C HIS A 972 -45.05 -69.20 55.30
N GLN A 973 -44.19 -68.51 54.53
CA GLN A 973 -43.81 -67.07 54.54
C GLN A 973 -42.64 -66.81 55.50
N HIS A 974 -41.46 -66.47 54.98
CA HIS A 974 -40.45 -65.72 55.72
C HIS A 974 -39.48 -64.96 54.79
N ASN A 975 -39.33 -63.67 55.10
CA ASN A 975 -38.39 -62.67 54.58
C ASN A 975 -37.03 -62.72 55.30
N GLY A 976 -36.04 -62.04 54.70
CA GLY A 976 -34.90 -61.38 55.40
C GLY A 976 -33.58 -61.54 54.65
N LEU A 977 -33.18 -60.62 53.76
CA LEU A 977 -32.26 -59.45 53.99
C LEU A 977 -30.87 -59.88 54.52
N ASP A 978 -29.71 -59.47 53.96
CA ASP A 978 -29.29 -58.08 53.72
C ASP A 978 -27.99 -57.96 52.85
N ASN A 979 -27.88 -56.83 52.13
CA ASN A 979 -26.70 -55.98 51.81
C ASN A 979 -25.31 -56.48 51.27
N HIS A 980 -25.02 -55.98 50.05
CA HIS A 980 -23.85 -55.18 49.59
C HIS A 980 -22.44 -55.78 49.26
N ILE A 981 -21.92 -55.30 48.11
CA ILE A 981 -20.52 -55.19 47.61
C ILE A 981 -20.05 -56.21 46.55
N GLN A 982 -20.15 -55.77 45.29
CA GLN A 982 -19.08 -55.65 44.27
C GLN A 982 -17.89 -56.65 44.27
N LYS A 983 -17.79 -57.48 43.21
CA LYS A 983 -16.52 -57.79 42.55
C LYS A 983 -16.67 -58.48 41.19
N ASP A 984 -15.62 -58.27 40.42
CA ASP A 984 -15.27 -58.71 39.08
C ASP A 984 -15.64 -60.13 38.65
N GLN A 985 -15.99 -60.20 37.36
CA GLN A 985 -15.56 -61.14 36.33
C GLN A 985 -15.72 -62.66 36.50
N VAL A 986 -16.22 -63.23 35.39
CA VAL A 986 -16.18 -64.63 34.93
C VAL A 986 -17.35 -65.51 35.41
N GLU A 987 -18.40 -65.56 34.58
CA GLU A 987 -19.33 -66.69 34.53
C GLU A 987 -18.78 -67.78 33.58
N ASP A 988 -18.55 -68.96 34.15
CA ASP A 988 -18.25 -70.20 33.45
C ASP A 988 -19.46 -70.70 32.65
N TYR A 989 -19.30 -70.73 31.32
CA TYR A 989 -20.02 -71.63 30.41
C TYR A 989 -19.15 -72.87 30.19
N LEU A 990 -19.61 -74.07 30.59
CA LEU A 990 -19.56 -75.34 29.82
C LEU A 990 -19.98 -76.53 30.69
N PRO A 991 -20.61 -77.56 30.09
CA PRO A 991 -20.29 -78.95 30.41
C PRO A 991 -19.46 -79.57 29.27
N ASN A 992 -18.33 -80.18 29.63
CA ASN A 992 -17.52 -81.23 28.97
C ASN A 992 -17.92 -81.64 27.54
N ALA A 993 -17.03 -81.87 26.57
CA ALA A 993 -15.57 -81.90 26.42
C ALA A 993 -15.36 -82.12 24.89
N LEU A 994 -14.50 -81.37 24.20
CA LEU A 994 -13.08 -81.63 23.93
C LEU A 994 -12.80 -82.85 23.02
N GLU A 995 -11.92 -82.60 22.04
CA GLU A 995 -11.41 -83.43 20.91
C GLU A 995 -12.34 -83.42 19.67
N ASP A 996 -12.04 -82.81 18.51
CA ASP A 996 -10.82 -82.25 17.90
C ASP A 996 -11.23 -80.99 17.09
N LEU A 997 -10.63 -79.79 17.25
CA LEU A 997 -9.28 -79.33 16.89
C LEU A 997 -8.91 -79.45 15.40
N LEU A 998 -8.36 -78.34 14.89
CA LEU A 998 -7.67 -78.07 13.60
C LEU A 998 -8.54 -77.42 12.51
N ALA A 999 -8.62 -76.08 12.45
CA ALA A 999 -7.56 -75.15 11.99
C ALA A 999 -7.16 -75.45 10.53
N ILE A 1000 -7.58 -74.59 9.59
CA ILE A 1000 -6.93 -73.31 9.27
C ILE A 1000 -5.52 -73.50 8.74
N GLN A 1001 -5.44 -73.10 7.48
CA GLN A 1001 -4.30 -72.56 6.74
C GLN A 1001 -3.11 -73.47 6.45
N GLY A 1002 -2.82 -73.48 5.17
CA GLY A 1002 -1.59 -73.96 4.57
C GLY A 1002 -1.96 -74.26 3.14
N GLU A 1003 -1.45 -73.58 2.13
CA GLU A 1003 -0.05 -73.24 1.92
C GLU A 1003 0.01 -72.32 0.69
N LYS A 1004 0.96 -71.42 0.45
CA LYS A 1004 2.30 -71.17 1.02
C LYS A 1004 2.80 -69.87 0.36
N SER A 1005 3.45 -68.98 1.10
CA SER A 1005 4.93 -68.77 1.08
C SER A 1005 5.31 -67.57 0.19
N LEU A 1006 6.32 -66.73 0.44
CA LEU A 1006 7.45 -66.65 1.37
C LEU A 1006 7.95 -65.18 1.41
N THR A 1007 8.61 -64.81 2.52
CA THR A 1007 9.77 -63.88 2.64
C THR A 1007 9.67 -62.37 2.36
N PHE A 1008 9.61 -61.59 3.45
CA PHE A 1008 10.60 -60.62 4.01
C PHE A 1008 11.92 -60.32 3.22
N PRO A 1009 12.65 -59.21 3.50
CA PRO A 1009 12.63 -58.39 4.72
C PRO A 1009 12.57 -56.85 4.57
N LEU A 1010 12.29 -56.21 5.71
CA LEU A 1010 12.51 -54.80 6.14
C LEU A 1010 13.62 -54.01 5.40
N PRO A 1011 13.62 -52.65 5.38
CA PRO A 1011 12.89 -51.72 6.28
C PRO A 1011 12.22 -50.49 5.63
N ARG A 1012 11.35 -49.90 6.48
CA ARG A 1012 10.75 -48.55 6.50
C ARG A 1012 9.64 -48.21 5.51
#